data_AF-A0A972GD70-F1
#
_entry.id   AF-A0A972GD70-F1
#
_cell.length_a   1.000
_cell.length_b   1.000
_cell.length_c   1.000
_cell.angle_alpha   90.00
_cell.angle_beta   90.00
_cell.angle_gamma   90.00
#
_symmetry.space_group_name_H-M   'P 1'
#
loop_
_entity.id
_entity.type
_entity.pdbx_description
1 polymer ?
#
loop_
_entity_poly.entity_id
_entity_poly.type
_entity_poly.pdbx_seq_one_letter_code
_entity_poly.pdbx_strand_id
1 'polypeptide(L)'
;MQIHSYQRPAIRSTSPRFFLLRLLSFICFVIALIGIPGSPSLPSAHAEAMPITAQLNGTHPRLLATQSDFDRLRSELASEPYQSWYQELTQKAQPVLTAPPSTYAKNPNLLPTSRTVLSRVLLLAMLYQLDGDTVYVNRAWQELETAANFSDWNPDHFLDTAEMTYAFAIGYDWMYNAWTETQRNTLRTAILTKGLNPGIEAYRGTATPPTYDRQGWVDSTNNWNFVCNGGLSLGALAIGDVPEGRAAAEEVLREGIERLPNALERFAPDGAWDEGVSYWGYATTYLTAHLSALQTALGNDYGLSQSPGLSDTGLLPIALTGSFNQSFNFGDAESSEPTSMPQLFWLDTQYDRPEYVWWRKQRTGDNVQPNDLLWYTPNNYAGPRAINFPQEQYFRNAEIATMRSAWEDPKALYVALKGSSGNPDQSHADLDAGTFVFDALGVRWADEMGLDNYGLPGYFSYGPNGQRWTYYRKRAEGQNTFVINPDTTQDQNIAVSHITSQDSSPLAAYTITDLTPAYEGRATQAQRGIKLFNHRRHMLVQDEIQIDNSADGWWFMHTRARVQVSDDGQSAMLYSGEQRMWVRILSPAEATLRVLDPKPLPSSPDPAGQAQNTGRKLAIKLTDTTDTRIAVLFVPLRSWESPPDTLPEITPLADWQVPANPPVLANIHIDEVPLTNFAPSVFTYDTLLPVGTTQVPTVSATPGEESTDVQIQQATTLPGTTSMMVTASDGTSTRYLLHFDVAKPLLTPIAVTEVIASTTDADNIPSNTLDDNLDTRWSSEGTGEWIRYDLGSIKQVQSVAMAWFRGDQRQSFFDIQISDDATNWATVFSGATSGETNEQEFYSIGDVPTRYIRIVGQGNTQNPFNSITEVDIYNQYDAPTPLPATLQDVTIEAASPSMPVGGETQLTVAATLSNRSPVDLSQTTIHYESNDTAVGQVSPTGELRAIGEGSAKITAWVELDNYLDYASMTITVTDPYTSRLMPSADATVRDGSFADTNYGNDTGLTIKTSPDSGFTREVHIQFDISTVDQEVESATLYMYGSVQDSRGTDTILSIAGTDDDWSEDEVTWNNRPNVGAELTTLPVNAVGQFWAIDITDYVKQQRNNDQTVSMVVREVSGGIGLAFQATSLESTDNQSYLLIKTAPPQQTVRPLLECVQPQQDGSYTAYFGYRNDNHTATDIPIGKHNRFSPEPQERGQPTAFQPGRTAYYPDAAFQVVFDGSPLVWTLNGRTVTASNNPAQVCS
;
A
#
# COMPACT_ATOMS: atom_id res chain seq x y z
N MET A 1 -53.87 6.84 28.52
CA MET A 1 -55.18 6.74 27.86
C MET A 1 -55.16 5.52 26.94
N GLN A 2 -56.11 4.61 27.18
CA GLN A 2 -56.71 3.54 26.33
C GLN A 2 -56.10 3.19 24.95
N ILE A 3 -56.10 1.96 24.42
CA ILE A 3 -56.33 0.54 24.82
C ILE A 3 -56.51 -0.24 23.47
N HIS A 4 -55.88 -1.43 23.36
CA HIS A 4 -56.21 -2.62 22.50
C HIS A 4 -55.97 -2.56 20.97
N SER A 5 -55.61 -3.63 20.22
CA SER A 5 -55.64 -5.09 20.44
C SER A 5 -54.81 -5.89 19.39
N TYR A 6 -54.09 -6.93 19.84
CA TYR A 6 -53.98 -8.33 19.35
C TYR A 6 -54.27 -8.72 17.87
N GLN A 7 -53.35 -9.45 17.21
CA GLN A 7 -53.37 -10.93 17.04
C GLN A 7 -52.28 -11.44 16.06
N ARG A 8 -51.49 -12.46 16.47
CA ARG A 8 -50.83 -13.45 15.60
C ARG A 8 -51.45 -14.83 15.88
N PRO A 9 -51.67 -15.71 14.89
CA PRO A 9 -51.99 -17.11 15.16
C PRO A 9 -50.73 -17.99 15.17
N ALA A 10 -50.71 -18.93 16.10
CA ALA A 10 -49.81 -20.07 16.16
C ALA A 10 -50.34 -21.24 15.31
N ILE A 11 -49.49 -22.23 14.98
CA ILE A 11 -49.72 -23.67 15.24
C ILE A 11 -48.50 -24.54 14.79
N ARG A 12 -47.88 -25.15 15.81
CA ARG A 12 -47.39 -26.54 16.04
C ARG A 12 -46.67 -27.38 14.97
N SER A 13 -45.53 -27.94 15.41
CA SER A 13 -45.03 -29.33 15.19
C SER A 13 -43.94 -29.64 16.25
N THR A 14 -44.26 -30.26 17.39
CA THR A 14 -44.04 -31.69 17.79
C THR A 14 -42.59 -32.24 17.80
N SER A 15 -41.87 -31.99 18.91
CA SER A 15 -41.04 -32.86 19.81
C SER A 15 -40.28 -34.13 19.31
N PRO A 16 -39.34 -34.75 20.07
CA PRO A 16 -38.59 -34.34 21.29
C PRO A 16 -37.07 -34.69 21.29
N ARG A 17 -36.22 -33.87 21.93
CA ARG A 17 -35.02 -34.33 22.70
C ARG A 17 -34.24 -33.15 23.33
N PHE A 18 -34.87 -32.40 24.23
CA PHE A 18 -34.14 -31.56 25.20
C PHE A 18 -35.04 -31.35 26.43
N PHE A 19 -34.90 -32.22 27.42
CA PHE A 19 -35.50 -32.03 28.74
C PHE A 19 -34.54 -32.54 29.81
N LEU A 20 -33.38 -31.89 29.91
CA LEU A 20 -32.51 -32.01 31.09
C LEU A 20 -31.59 -30.79 31.22
N LEU A 21 -32.15 -29.56 31.25
CA LEU A 21 -31.41 -28.34 31.65
C LEU A 21 -32.32 -27.10 31.85
N ARG A 22 -33.53 -27.26 32.39
CA ARG A 22 -34.39 -26.13 32.80
C ARG A 22 -35.10 -26.36 34.14
N LEU A 23 -34.37 -26.92 35.11
CA LEU A 23 -34.79 -26.96 36.50
C LEU A 23 -33.63 -26.63 37.45
N LEU A 24 -32.90 -25.54 37.17
CA LEU A 24 -31.83 -25.02 38.05
C LEU A 24 -31.73 -23.48 38.06
N SER A 25 -32.78 -22.76 37.60
CA SER A 25 -32.77 -21.29 37.56
C SER A 25 -33.84 -20.62 38.43
N PHE A 26 -34.46 -21.33 39.38
CA PHE A 26 -35.45 -20.73 40.29
C PHE A 26 -35.31 -21.10 41.78
N ILE A 27 -34.23 -21.78 42.18
CA ILE A 27 -33.82 -21.97 43.58
C ILE A 27 -32.37 -21.47 43.77
N CYS A 28 -32.08 -20.27 43.26
CA CYS A 28 -30.85 -19.52 43.61
C CYS A 28 -31.16 -18.10 44.11
N PHE A 29 -32.43 -17.71 44.26
CA PHE A 29 -32.79 -16.34 44.64
C PHE A 29 -33.24 -16.16 46.10
N VAL A 30 -33.25 -17.21 46.95
CA VAL A 30 -33.65 -17.08 48.38
C VAL A 30 -32.76 -17.86 49.37
N ILE A 31 -31.64 -18.47 48.95
CA ILE A 31 -30.58 -18.95 49.87
C ILE A 31 -29.24 -18.29 49.48
N ALA A 32 -29.25 -16.96 49.47
CA ALA A 32 -28.06 -16.11 49.36
C ALA A 32 -28.16 -14.92 50.32
N LEU A 33 -28.73 -15.15 51.52
CA LEU A 33 -28.90 -14.12 52.55
C LEU A 33 -28.35 -14.51 53.93
N ILE A 34 -27.67 -15.65 54.06
CA ILE A 34 -26.89 -15.98 55.26
C ILE A 34 -25.63 -16.74 54.81
N GLY A 35 -24.48 -16.06 54.86
CA GLY A 35 -23.17 -16.64 54.55
C GLY A 35 -22.43 -16.03 53.36
N ILE A 36 -22.41 -14.69 53.24
CA ILE A 36 -21.34 -14.00 52.51
C ILE A 36 -20.11 -14.01 53.43
N PRO A 37 -19.00 -14.68 53.12
CA PRO A 37 -17.73 -14.24 53.66
C PRO A 37 -17.48 -12.87 53.03
N GLY A 38 -17.42 -11.84 53.87
CA GLY A 38 -17.21 -10.47 53.41
C GLY A 38 -16.08 -10.40 52.40
N SER A 39 -16.23 -9.51 51.43
CA SER A 39 -15.13 -8.96 50.65
C SER A 39 -13.92 -8.80 51.58
N PRO A 40 -12.70 -9.17 51.19
CA PRO A 40 -11.55 -8.78 51.97
C PRO A 40 -11.56 -7.25 52.03
N SER A 41 -12.02 -6.70 53.15
CA SER A 41 -11.71 -5.35 53.56
C SER A 41 -10.19 -5.27 53.49
N LEU A 42 -9.68 -4.40 52.61
CA LEU A 42 -8.28 -3.97 52.64
C LEU A 42 -7.90 -3.76 54.11
N PRO A 43 -6.86 -4.43 54.63
CA PRO A 43 -6.42 -4.18 55.99
C PRO A 43 -5.98 -2.71 56.05
N SER A 44 -6.80 -1.89 56.69
CA SER A 44 -6.46 -0.54 57.09
C SER A 44 -5.50 -0.62 58.28
N ALA A 45 -4.21 -0.76 57.98
CA ALA A 45 -3.07 -0.30 58.75
C ALA A 45 -1.83 -0.46 57.86
N HIS A 46 -1.18 0.66 57.53
CA HIS A 46 0.06 0.71 56.78
C HIS A 46 1.14 -0.17 57.43
N ALA A 47 1.29 -1.40 56.95
CA ALA A 47 2.62 -1.90 56.66
C ALA A 47 2.93 -1.35 55.27
N GLU A 48 3.87 -0.42 55.15
CA GLU A 48 4.40 -0.02 53.84
C GLU A 48 4.82 -1.31 53.12
N ALA A 49 4.19 -1.61 51.97
CA ALA A 49 4.67 -2.68 51.12
C ALA A 49 6.16 -2.42 50.86
N MET A 50 7.02 -3.42 51.08
CA MET A 50 8.46 -3.25 50.90
C MET A 50 8.72 -2.62 49.52
N PRO A 51 9.58 -1.58 49.42
CA PRO A 51 9.98 -1.02 48.13
C PRO A 51 10.41 -2.13 47.18
N ILE A 52 10.06 -2.02 45.90
CA ILE A 52 10.41 -3.02 44.88
C ILE A 52 11.93 -3.23 44.85
N THR A 53 12.67 -2.13 44.88
CA THR A 53 14.14 -2.11 44.95
C THR A 53 14.73 -2.76 46.20
N ALA A 54 13.97 -2.87 47.30
CA ALA A 54 14.42 -3.55 48.52
C ALA A 54 14.40 -5.09 48.39
N GLN A 55 13.77 -5.62 47.34
CA GLN A 55 13.75 -7.06 47.04
C GLN A 55 15.01 -7.50 46.27
N LEU A 56 15.77 -6.56 45.71
CA LEU A 56 17.05 -6.84 45.07
C LEU A 56 18.09 -7.27 46.12
N ASN A 57 18.77 -8.39 45.86
CA ASN A 57 19.70 -9.02 46.81
C ASN A 57 21.18 -8.64 46.61
N GLY A 58 21.49 -7.74 45.67
CA GLY A 58 22.86 -7.31 45.37
C GLY A 58 23.67 -8.28 44.50
N THR A 59 23.10 -9.40 44.03
CA THR A 59 23.81 -10.35 43.17
C THR A 59 23.61 -10.03 41.69
N HIS A 60 24.67 -10.25 40.90
CA HIS A 60 24.71 -10.12 39.45
C HIS A 60 25.43 -11.33 38.84
N PRO A 61 25.04 -11.83 37.64
CA PRO A 61 23.92 -11.35 36.82
C PRO A 61 22.55 -11.69 37.41
N ARG A 62 21.56 -10.86 37.12
CA ARG A 62 20.15 -11.03 37.53
C ARG A 62 19.12 -10.63 36.49
N LEU A 63 19.51 -9.97 35.40
CA LEU A 63 18.59 -9.59 34.32
C LEU A 63 18.50 -10.71 33.29
N LEU A 64 17.28 -11.21 33.03
CA LEU A 64 16.96 -12.32 32.11
C LEU A 64 17.55 -13.69 32.49
N ALA A 65 18.71 -13.71 33.14
CA ALA A 65 19.47 -14.88 33.50
C ALA A 65 20.15 -14.67 34.85
N THR A 66 20.18 -15.72 35.66
CA THR A 66 20.95 -15.82 36.89
C THR A 66 22.28 -16.52 36.64
N GLN A 67 23.17 -16.55 37.65
CA GLN A 67 24.41 -17.33 37.54
C GLN A 67 24.16 -18.82 37.24
N SER A 68 23.09 -19.40 37.80
CA SER A 68 22.72 -20.80 37.54
C SER A 68 22.27 -21.05 36.11
N ASP A 69 21.66 -20.08 35.44
CA ASP A 69 21.27 -20.21 34.04
C ASP A 69 22.50 -20.29 33.14
N PHE A 70 23.51 -19.44 33.38
CA PHE A 70 24.78 -19.53 32.65
C PHE A 70 25.57 -20.80 32.98
N ASP A 71 25.51 -21.29 34.22
CA ASP A 71 26.10 -22.59 34.58
C ASP A 71 25.46 -23.73 33.79
N ARG A 72 24.12 -23.72 33.66
CA ARG A 72 23.39 -24.67 32.82
C ARG A 72 23.83 -24.57 31.37
N LEU A 73 23.82 -23.37 30.77
CA LEU A 73 24.20 -23.19 29.37
C LEU A 73 25.61 -23.72 29.11
N ARG A 74 26.60 -23.38 29.94
CA ARG A 74 27.97 -23.90 29.81
C ARG A 74 28.04 -25.42 29.84
N SER A 75 27.16 -26.08 30.59
CA SER A 75 27.08 -27.55 30.62
C SER A 75 26.41 -28.16 29.38
N GLU A 76 25.54 -27.40 28.70
CA GLU A 76 24.77 -27.84 27.53
C GLU A 76 25.43 -27.47 26.19
N LEU A 77 26.39 -26.54 26.17
CA LEU A 77 27.06 -26.02 24.96
C LEU A 77 27.65 -27.10 24.04
N ALA A 78 28.02 -28.27 24.57
CA ALA A 78 28.58 -29.36 23.77
C ALA A 78 27.50 -30.21 23.07
N SER A 79 26.22 -29.92 23.27
CA SER A 79 25.09 -30.65 22.70
C SER A 79 24.37 -29.84 21.63
N GLU A 80 23.77 -30.51 20.65
CA GLU A 80 22.94 -29.84 19.65
C GLU A 80 21.54 -29.51 20.20
N PRO A 81 20.95 -28.34 19.86
CA PRO A 81 21.45 -27.33 18.91
C PRO A 81 22.39 -26.26 19.53
N TYR A 82 22.68 -26.31 20.84
CA TYR A 82 23.49 -25.27 21.50
C TYR A 82 24.89 -25.11 20.90
N GLN A 83 25.51 -26.21 20.48
CA GLN A 83 26.84 -26.21 19.87
C GLN A 83 26.87 -25.39 18.57
N SER A 84 25.97 -25.68 17.64
CA SER A 84 25.88 -24.99 16.35
C SER A 84 25.50 -23.52 16.52
N TRP A 85 24.53 -23.22 17.39
CA TRP A 85 24.14 -21.83 17.69
C TRP A 85 25.28 -21.02 18.33
N TYR A 86 26.01 -21.61 19.27
CA TYR A 86 27.18 -20.98 19.86
C TYR A 86 28.25 -20.65 18.80
N GLN A 87 28.56 -21.58 17.90
CA GLN A 87 29.52 -21.36 16.82
C GLN A 87 29.11 -20.18 15.91
N GLU A 88 27.82 -20.11 15.54
CA GLU A 88 27.29 -18.99 14.75
C GLU A 88 27.43 -17.65 15.50
N LEU A 89 27.11 -17.60 16.80
CA LEU A 89 27.29 -16.39 17.60
C LEU A 89 28.77 -15.98 17.72
N THR A 90 29.69 -16.93 17.91
CA THR A 90 31.13 -16.67 17.90
C THR A 90 31.60 -16.12 16.55
N GLN A 91 31.05 -16.61 15.45
CA GLN A 91 31.33 -16.09 14.09
C GLN A 91 30.78 -14.66 13.92
N LYS A 92 29.55 -14.39 14.35
CA LYS A 92 28.95 -13.04 14.35
C LYS A 92 29.75 -12.03 15.18
N ALA A 93 30.41 -12.49 16.25
CA ALA A 93 31.24 -11.63 17.07
C ALA A 93 32.55 -11.19 16.39
N GLN A 94 33.10 -11.94 15.44
CA GLN A 94 34.37 -11.60 14.77
C GLN A 94 34.36 -10.21 14.12
N PRO A 95 33.40 -9.84 13.24
CA PRO A 95 33.36 -8.50 12.68
C PRO A 95 33.08 -7.43 13.75
N VAL A 96 32.31 -7.74 14.79
CA VAL A 96 32.01 -6.81 15.90
C VAL A 96 33.27 -6.47 16.70
N LEU A 97 34.15 -7.44 16.96
CA LEU A 97 35.41 -7.26 17.69
C LEU A 97 36.34 -6.25 17.01
N THR A 98 36.28 -6.15 15.68
CA THR A 98 37.14 -5.24 14.89
C THR A 98 36.43 -3.95 14.46
N ALA A 99 35.10 -3.91 14.46
CA ALA A 99 34.35 -2.75 14.03
C ALA A 99 34.56 -1.56 14.98
N PRO A 100 34.60 -0.31 14.47
CA PRO A 100 34.68 0.87 15.32
C PRO A 100 33.45 0.97 16.25
N PRO A 101 33.60 1.59 17.44
CA PRO A 101 32.46 1.91 18.30
C PRO A 101 31.42 2.75 17.57
N SER A 102 30.14 2.55 17.90
CA SER A 102 29.07 3.36 17.32
C SER A 102 29.22 4.83 17.67
N THR A 103 28.85 5.71 16.74
CA THR A 103 28.92 7.16 16.89
C THR A 103 27.54 7.78 17.09
N TYR A 104 27.49 9.01 17.62
CA TYR A 104 26.23 9.76 17.75
C TYR A 104 25.78 10.23 16.36
N ALA A 105 24.96 9.40 15.70
CA ALA A 105 24.50 9.60 14.33
C ALA A 105 22.97 9.78 14.30
N LYS A 106 22.48 10.91 14.84
CA LYS A 106 21.05 11.25 14.81
C LYS A 106 20.63 11.75 13.43
N ASN A 107 19.92 10.93 12.65
CA ASN A 107 19.36 11.33 11.35
C ASN A 107 18.24 10.37 10.87
N PRO A 108 16.94 10.70 11.05
CA PRO A 108 16.37 11.78 11.86
C PRO A 108 16.39 11.49 13.37
N ASN A 109 16.58 10.22 13.76
CA ASN A 109 16.66 9.75 15.14
C ASN A 109 17.94 8.92 15.38
N LEU A 110 18.13 8.44 16.61
CA LEU A 110 19.27 7.63 17.07
C LEU A 110 18.92 6.12 17.13
N LEU A 111 17.76 5.71 16.62
CA LEU A 111 17.25 4.34 16.74
C LEU A 111 18.19 3.29 16.13
N PRO A 112 18.71 3.47 14.89
CA PRO A 112 19.61 2.48 14.28
C PRO A 112 20.91 2.30 15.09
N THR A 113 21.44 3.40 15.65
CA THR A 113 22.60 3.38 16.54
C THR A 113 22.27 2.63 17.82
N SER A 114 21.13 2.90 18.45
CA SER A 114 20.70 2.25 19.70
C SER A 114 20.54 0.73 19.53
N ARG A 115 19.91 0.30 18.44
CA ARG A 115 19.78 -1.11 18.03
C ARG A 115 21.13 -1.78 17.82
N THR A 116 22.05 -1.09 17.16
CA THR A 116 23.42 -1.60 16.94
C THR A 116 24.16 -1.81 18.25
N VAL A 117 24.09 -0.84 19.18
CA VAL A 117 24.71 -0.95 20.50
C VAL A 117 24.10 -2.09 21.30
N LEU A 118 22.76 -2.21 21.34
CA LEU A 118 22.07 -3.31 22.04
C LEU A 118 22.47 -4.68 21.49
N SER A 119 22.41 -4.86 20.17
CA SER A 119 22.78 -6.13 19.53
C SER A 119 24.22 -6.53 19.82
N ARG A 120 25.17 -5.59 19.71
CA ARG A 120 26.59 -5.83 20.00
C ARG A 120 26.82 -6.18 21.47
N VAL A 121 26.24 -5.42 22.40
CA VAL A 121 26.44 -5.63 23.83
C VAL A 121 25.82 -6.94 24.29
N LEU A 122 24.61 -7.28 23.85
CA LEU A 122 23.96 -8.55 24.18
C LEU A 122 24.78 -9.75 23.67
N LEU A 123 25.28 -9.69 22.44
CA LEU A 123 26.14 -10.72 21.85
C LEU A 123 27.44 -10.90 22.65
N LEU A 124 28.18 -9.81 22.89
CA LEU A 124 29.46 -9.85 23.59
C LEU A 124 29.29 -10.27 25.06
N ALA A 125 28.22 -9.82 25.72
CA ALA A 125 27.90 -10.20 27.10
C ALA A 125 27.58 -11.69 27.22
N MET A 126 26.81 -12.25 26.28
CA MET A 126 26.51 -13.68 26.23
C MET A 126 27.80 -14.49 26.06
N LEU A 127 28.63 -14.16 25.08
CA LEU A 127 29.89 -14.89 24.85
C LEU A 127 30.86 -14.77 26.03
N TYR A 128 30.91 -13.61 26.70
CA TYR A 128 31.68 -13.48 27.94
C TYR A 128 31.16 -14.41 29.05
N GLN A 129 29.85 -14.51 29.23
CA GLN A 129 29.27 -15.41 30.22
C GLN A 129 29.54 -16.88 29.90
N LEU A 130 29.62 -17.25 28.63
CA LEU A 130 29.89 -18.63 28.22
C LEU A 130 31.40 -18.98 28.29
N ASP A 131 32.27 -18.08 27.83
CA ASP A 131 33.69 -18.36 27.61
C ASP A 131 34.60 -17.83 28.74
N GLY A 132 34.18 -16.77 29.41
CA GLY A 132 35.01 -16.02 30.37
C GLY A 132 36.11 -15.17 29.72
N ASP A 133 36.16 -15.06 28.38
CA ASP A 133 37.20 -14.31 27.68
C ASP A 133 36.99 -12.79 27.77
N THR A 134 37.98 -12.10 28.35
CA THR A 134 37.99 -10.65 28.52
C THR A 134 38.05 -9.86 27.20
N VAL A 135 38.33 -10.49 26.05
CA VAL A 135 38.28 -9.82 24.74
C VAL A 135 36.89 -9.20 24.49
N TYR A 136 35.83 -9.92 24.86
CA TYR A 136 34.45 -9.45 24.70
C TYR A 136 34.15 -8.28 25.64
N VAL A 137 34.60 -8.36 26.89
CA VAL A 137 34.46 -7.29 27.90
C VAL A 137 35.17 -6.01 27.44
N ASN A 138 36.40 -6.13 26.94
CA ASN A 138 37.19 -5.00 26.47
C ASN A 138 36.51 -4.31 25.28
N ARG A 139 35.95 -5.10 24.34
CA ARG A 139 35.23 -4.54 23.20
C ARG A 139 33.89 -3.91 23.62
N ALA A 140 33.15 -4.56 24.52
CA ALA A 140 31.90 -4.03 25.05
C ALA A 140 32.13 -2.71 25.81
N TRP A 141 33.23 -2.59 26.55
CA TRP A 141 33.62 -1.33 27.19
C TRP A 141 33.80 -0.20 26.18
N GLN A 142 34.50 -0.42 25.07
CA GLN A 142 34.68 0.62 24.05
C GLN A 142 33.34 1.10 23.46
N GLU A 143 32.39 0.18 23.26
CA GLU A 143 31.05 0.52 22.78
C GLU A 143 30.29 1.37 23.82
N LEU A 144 30.21 0.87 25.05
CA LEU A 144 29.44 1.48 26.13
C LEU A 144 30.06 2.79 26.62
N GLU A 145 31.39 2.90 26.69
CA GLU A 145 32.08 4.14 27.03
C GLU A 145 31.79 5.22 25.98
N THR A 146 31.80 4.86 24.70
CA THR A 146 31.49 5.81 23.62
C THR A 146 30.04 6.28 23.71
N ALA A 147 29.09 5.36 23.85
CA ALA A 147 27.66 5.70 23.97
C ALA A 147 27.31 6.43 25.29
N ALA A 148 28.07 6.21 26.36
CA ALA A 148 27.93 6.96 27.61
C ALA A 148 28.34 8.43 27.46
N ASN A 149 29.26 8.71 26.54
CA ASN A 149 29.77 10.05 26.22
C ASN A 149 28.93 10.79 25.18
N PHE A 150 27.87 10.18 24.64
CA PHE A 150 26.89 10.89 23.82
C PHE A 150 26.23 12.02 24.60
N SER A 151 25.76 13.08 23.93
CA SER A 151 25.11 14.22 24.61
C SER A 151 23.88 13.77 25.40
N ASP A 152 23.12 12.85 24.83
CA ASP A 152 21.87 12.25 25.31
C ASP A 152 21.66 10.91 24.60
N TRP A 153 20.57 10.21 24.92
CA TRP A 153 20.09 9.05 24.15
C TRP A 153 18.81 9.38 23.35
N ASN A 154 18.70 10.63 22.92
CA ASN A 154 17.59 11.19 22.15
C ASN A 154 16.19 10.98 22.77
N PRO A 155 15.88 11.55 23.94
CA PRO A 155 14.56 11.41 24.57
C PRO A 155 13.41 12.03 23.76
N ASP A 156 13.70 12.82 22.72
CA ASP A 156 12.68 13.32 21.80
C ASP A 156 12.08 12.21 20.91
N HIS A 157 12.77 11.08 20.75
CA HIS A 157 12.25 9.85 20.15
C HIS A 157 12.54 8.69 21.11
N PHE A 158 11.59 8.44 22.03
CA PHE A 158 11.89 7.70 23.26
C PHE A 158 12.25 6.22 23.07
N LEU A 159 11.93 5.62 21.92
CA LEU A 159 12.43 4.28 21.57
C LEU A 159 13.97 4.23 21.60
N ASP A 160 14.65 5.29 21.15
CA ASP A 160 16.11 5.39 21.16
C ASP A 160 16.65 5.26 22.58
N THR A 161 16.05 6.04 23.49
CA THR A 161 16.42 6.08 24.91
C THR A 161 16.16 4.73 25.57
N ALA A 162 15.02 4.10 25.28
CA ALA A 162 14.66 2.82 25.87
C ALA A 162 15.57 1.68 25.41
N GLU A 163 15.83 1.56 24.11
CA GLU A 163 16.70 0.53 23.55
C GLU A 163 18.16 0.70 24.00
N MET A 164 18.64 1.94 24.09
CA MET A 164 19.97 2.24 24.65
C MET A 164 20.05 1.89 26.14
N THR A 165 18.99 2.18 26.92
CA THR A 165 18.92 1.81 28.34
C THR A 165 18.98 0.30 28.53
N TYR A 166 18.31 -0.47 27.66
CA TYR A 166 18.41 -1.93 27.65
C TYR A 166 19.86 -2.37 27.41
N ALA A 167 20.54 -1.82 26.38
CA ALA A 167 21.92 -2.19 26.08
C ALA A 167 22.85 -1.98 27.29
N PHE A 168 22.73 -0.84 27.96
CA PHE A 168 23.52 -0.52 29.15
C PHE A 168 23.16 -1.40 30.34
N ALA A 169 21.88 -1.75 30.52
CA ALA A 169 21.45 -2.63 31.59
C ALA A 169 22.09 -4.03 31.48
N ILE A 170 22.06 -4.64 30.31
CA ILE A 170 22.73 -5.94 30.06
C ILE A 170 24.24 -5.81 30.23
N GLY A 171 24.86 -4.77 29.65
CA GLY A 171 26.29 -4.55 29.80
C GLY A 171 26.72 -4.37 31.26
N TYR A 172 25.95 -3.65 32.06
CA TYR A 172 26.20 -3.46 33.49
C TYR A 172 26.04 -4.76 34.28
N ASP A 173 24.94 -5.48 34.07
CA ASP A 173 24.54 -6.64 34.85
C ASP A 173 25.34 -7.90 34.50
N TRP A 174 25.43 -8.25 33.22
CA TRP A 174 26.08 -9.49 32.78
C TRP A 174 27.60 -9.41 32.85
N MET A 175 28.19 -8.22 32.84
CA MET A 175 29.66 -8.06 32.98
C MET A 175 30.04 -7.41 34.31
N TYR A 176 29.13 -7.35 35.29
CA TYR A 176 29.28 -6.64 36.56
C TYR A 176 30.60 -6.93 37.29
N ASN A 177 30.98 -8.20 37.35
CA ASN A 177 32.17 -8.69 38.04
C ASN A 177 33.47 -8.42 37.27
N ALA A 178 33.40 -8.16 35.96
CA ALA A 178 34.54 -7.81 35.13
C ALA A 178 34.89 -6.31 35.21
N TRP A 179 33.89 -5.47 35.51
CA TRP A 179 34.06 -4.03 35.58
C TRP A 179 34.85 -3.58 36.81
N THR A 180 35.69 -2.56 36.61
CA THR A 180 36.21 -1.75 37.72
C THR A 180 35.09 -0.89 38.31
N GLU A 181 35.28 -0.37 39.52
CA GLU A 181 34.29 0.54 40.14
C GLU A 181 34.08 1.82 39.31
N THR A 182 35.14 2.35 38.70
CA THR A 182 35.03 3.50 37.79
C THR A 182 34.16 3.18 36.58
N GLN A 183 34.35 2.01 35.97
CA GLN A 183 33.53 1.57 34.83
C GLN A 183 32.07 1.37 35.24
N ARG A 184 31.81 0.68 36.37
CA ARG A 184 30.45 0.57 36.93
C ARG A 184 29.83 1.94 37.17
N ASN A 185 30.60 2.89 37.70
CA ASN A 185 30.12 4.25 37.94
C ASN A 185 29.75 4.99 36.66
N THR A 186 30.55 4.86 35.60
CA THR A 186 30.23 5.43 34.28
C THR A 186 28.92 4.86 33.74
N LEU A 187 28.77 3.52 33.75
CA LEU A 187 27.59 2.85 33.23
C LEU A 187 26.32 3.20 34.01
N ARG A 188 26.34 3.11 35.35
CA ARG A 188 25.17 3.45 36.19
C ARG A 188 24.77 4.92 36.08
N THR A 189 25.75 5.82 35.93
CA THR A 189 25.48 7.26 35.73
C THR A 189 24.78 7.50 34.39
N ALA A 190 25.23 6.83 33.33
CA ALA A 190 24.58 6.91 32.02
C ALA A 190 23.14 6.39 32.07
N ILE A 191 22.91 5.20 32.65
CA ILE A 191 21.56 4.63 32.85
C ILE A 191 20.65 5.61 33.58
N LEU A 192 21.12 6.18 34.69
CA LEU A 192 20.33 7.11 35.50
C LEU A 192 20.03 8.41 34.74
N THR A 193 21.06 9.06 34.20
CA THR A 193 20.93 10.44 33.70
C THR A 193 20.37 10.52 32.28
N LYS A 194 20.61 9.51 31.44
CA LYS A 194 20.19 9.49 30.03
C LYS A 194 19.02 8.54 29.76
N GLY A 195 18.74 7.59 30.65
CA GLY A 195 17.62 6.65 30.55
C GLY A 195 16.51 6.96 31.56
N LEU A 196 16.75 6.65 32.84
CA LEU A 196 15.70 6.68 33.87
C LEU A 196 15.15 8.08 34.15
N ASN A 197 16.01 9.10 34.25
CA ASN A 197 15.57 10.48 34.51
C ASN A 197 14.64 11.01 33.39
N PRO A 198 14.99 10.90 32.08
CA PRO A 198 14.04 11.18 31.01
C PRO A 198 12.74 10.37 31.08
N GLY A 199 12.80 9.09 31.50
CA GLY A 199 11.61 8.26 31.68
C GLY A 199 10.69 8.79 32.78
N ILE A 200 11.27 9.21 33.91
CA ILE A 200 10.53 9.85 35.01
C ILE A 200 9.92 11.17 34.54
N GLU A 201 10.62 11.97 33.72
CA GLU A 201 10.05 13.18 33.14
C GLU A 201 8.81 12.89 32.30
N ALA A 202 8.83 11.80 31.52
CA ALA A 202 7.71 11.33 30.71
C ALA A 202 6.53 10.85 31.58
N TYR A 203 6.77 9.97 32.56
CA TYR A 203 5.72 9.48 33.47
C TYR A 203 5.03 10.62 34.24
N ARG A 204 5.80 11.64 34.65
CA ARG A 204 5.26 12.80 35.38
C ARG A 204 4.57 13.83 34.47
N GLY A 205 4.60 13.66 33.15
CA GLY A 205 4.09 14.65 32.19
C GLY A 205 4.83 15.99 32.24
N THR A 206 6.12 15.95 32.61
CA THR A 206 6.98 17.14 32.74
C THR A 206 7.96 17.30 31.58
N ALA A 207 7.96 16.37 30.62
CA ALA A 207 8.80 16.42 29.44
C ALA A 207 8.49 17.65 28.58
N THR A 208 9.54 18.34 28.10
CA THR A 208 9.40 19.58 27.33
C THR A 208 10.25 19.55 26.05
N PRO A 209 9.64 19.60 24.85
CA PRO A 209 8.20 19.73 24.59
C PRO A 209 7.40 18.44 24.88
N PRO A 210 6.10 18.54 25.21
CA PRO A 210 5.21 17.39 25.39
C PRO A 210 4.77 16.85 24.02
N THR A 211 5.58 15.97 23.42
CA THR A 211 5.25 15.30 22.14
C THR A 211 4.80 13.86 22.37
N TYR A 212 4.11 13.27 21.39
CA TYR A 212 3.79 11.84 21.43
C TYR A 212 5.06 10.99 21.62
N ASP A 213 6.08 11.24 20.83
CA ASP A 213 7.35 10.51 20.87
C ASP A 213 8.09 10.63 22.20
N ARG A 214 7.88 11.70 22.96
CA ARG A 214 8.60 11.95 24.22
C ARG A 214 7.82 11.54 25.47
N GLN A 215 6.49 11.59 25.43
CA GLN A 215 5.62 11.27 26.57
C GLN A 215 4.33 10.51 26.23
N GLY A 216 3.88 10.49 24.98
CA GLY A 216 2.64 9.82 24.56
C GLY A 216 2.68 8.30 24.68
N TRP A 217 3.88 7.70 24.68
CA TRP A 217 4.06 6.26 24.87
C TRP A 217 3.59 5.74 26.23
N VAL A 218 3.54 6.59 27.27
CA VAL A 218 3.24 6.20 28.66
C VAL A 218 1.88 5.53 28.78
N ASP A 219 0.86 6.11 28.14
CA ASP A 219 -0.52 5.61 28.17
C ASP A 219 -0.94 4.95 26.85
N SER A 220 0.01 4.78 25.92
CA SER A 220 -0.25 4.11 24.65
C SER A 220 -0.58 2.63 24.84
N THR A 221 -1.32 2.09 23.89
CA THR A 221 -1.73 0.67 23.83
C THR A 221 -0.95 -0.13 22.77
N ASN A 222 0.03 0.51 22.14
CA ASN A 222 0.81 -0.01 21.02
C ASN A 222 2.21 -0.45 21.46
N ASN A 223 3.04 -0.84 20.49
CA ASN A 223 4.39 -1.36 20.73
C ASN A 223 5.29 -0.43 21.58
N TRP A 224 5.10 0.89 21.52
CA TRP A 224 5.93 1.85 22.25
C TRP A 224 5.84 1.64 23.77
N ASN A 225 4.66 1.26 24.27
CA ASN A 225 4.48 0.98 25.69
C ASN A 225 5.41 -0.18 26.14
N PHE A 226 5.46 -1.29 25.42
CA PHE A 226 6.34 -2.42 25.76
C PHE A 226 7.82 -2.08 25.62
N VAL A 227 8.20 -1.39 24.53
CA VAL A 227 9.61 -1.05 24.28
C VAL A 227 10.13 -0.10 25.36
N CYS A 228 9.40 0.99 25.63
CA CYS A 228 9.82 2.01 26.59
C CYS A 228 9.84 1.50 28.03
N ASN A 229 8.73 0.89 28.50
CA ASN A 229 8.68 0.33 29.85
C ASN A 229 9.67 -0.83 30.02
N GLY A 230 9.87 -1.66 29.00
CA GLY A 230 10.84 -2.75 29.03
C GLY A 230 12.27 -2.25 29.22
N GLY A 231 12.74 -1.38 28.33
CA GLY A 231 14.10 -0.84 28.41
C GLY A 231 14.39 -0.10 29.72
N LEU A 232 13.46 0.77 30.16
CA LEU A 232 13.59 1.50 31.42
C LEU A 232 13.61 0.57 32.63
N SER A 233 12.78 -0.47 32.65
CA SER A 233 12.71 -1.41 33.78
C SER A 233 13.97 -2.25 33.91
N LEU A 234 14.56 -2.70 32.79
CA LEU A 234 15.86 -3.37 32.85
C LEU A 234 16.95 -2.43 33.41
N GLY A 235 16.97 -1.16 33.00
CA GLY A 235 17.86 -0.15 33.59
C GLY A 235 17.65 0.03 35.09
N ALA A 236 16.40 0.10 35.53
CA ALA A 236 16.03 0.23 36.93
C ALA A 236 16.45 -1.00 37.77
N LEU A 237 16.21 -2.21 37.26
CA LEU A 237 16.65 -3.46 37.92
C LEU A 237 18.17 -3.60 37.93
N ALA A 238 18.89 -3.06 36.94
CA ALA A 238 20.35 -3.08 36.91
C ALA A 238 20.96 -2.28 38.09
N ILE A 239 20.41 -1.09 38.40
CA ILE A 239 21.02 -0.15 39.36
C ILE A 239 20.20 0.10 40.64
N GLY A 240 19.06 -0.58 40.81
CA GLY A 240 18.13 -0.30 41.91
C GLY A 240 18.65 -0.66 43.31
N ASP A 241 19.68 -1.50 43.40
CA ASP A 241 20.33 -1.90 44.65
C ASP A 241 21.42 -0.91 45.11
N VAL A 242 21.92 -0.04 44.23
CA VAL A 242 22.89 1.01 44.60
C VAL A 242 22.21 2.30 45.06
N PRO A 243 22.76 3.03 46.06
CA PRO A 243 22.13 4.23 46.62
C PRO A 243 21.79 5.31 45.59
N GLU A 244 22.63 5.50 44.58
CA GLU A 244 22.49 6.55 43.56
C GLU A 244 21.31 6.30 42.61
N GLY A 245 21.01 5.03 42.33
CA GLY A 245 19.95 4.62 41.39
C GLY A 245 18.62 4.28 42.06
N ARG A 246 18.63 3.95 43.36
CA ARG A 246 17.48 3.35 44.06
C ARG A 246 16.16 4.11 43.93
N ALA A 247 16.17 5.43 44.14
CA ALA A 247 14.94 6.22 44.12
C ALA A 247 14.33 6.28 42.71
N ALA A 248 15.15 6.53 41.69
CA ALA A 248 14.70 6.55 40.30
C ALA A 248 14.23 5.17 39.83
N ALA A 249 14.96 4.11 40.21
CA ALA A 249 14.60 2.74 39.89
C ALA A 249 13.26 2.34 40.52
N GLU A 250 13.00 2.71 41.77
CA GLU A 250 11.74 2.44 42.45
C GLU A 250 10.55 3.06 41.71
N GLU A 251 10.67 4.31 41.30
CA GLU A 251 9.61 5.03 40.57
C GLU A 251 9.38 4.42 39.18
N VAL A 252 10.45 4.20 38.41
CA VAL A 252 10.36 3.59 37.08
C VAL A 252 9.72 2.20 37.12
N LEU A 253 10.07 1.36 38.11
CA LEU A 253 9.48 0.03 38.22
C LEU A 253 8.00 0.09 38.58
N ARG A 254 7.59 1.00 39.48
CA ARG A 254 6.17 1.17 39.82
C ARG A 254 5.36 1.63 38.63
N GLU A 255 5.82 2.68 37.95
CA GLU A 255 5.14 3.19 36.76
C GLU A 255 5.09 2.12 35.66
N GLY A 256 6.21 1.43 35.39
CA GLY A 256 6.26 0.38 34.38
C GLY A 256 5.25 -0.75 34.64
N ILE A 257 5.16 -1.24 35.88
CA ILE A 257 4.19 -2.27 36.27
C ILE A 257 2.74 -1.77 36.16
N GLU A 258 2.49 -0.50 36.46
CA GLU A 258 1.14 0.09 36.40
C GLU A 258 0.67 0.36 34.97
N ARG A 259 1.57 0.70 34.04
CA ARG A 259 1.23 1.12 32.66
C ARG A 259 1.28 0.01 31.62
N LEU A 260 2.05 -1.05 31.83
CA LEU A 260 2.14 -2.19 30.90
C LEU A 260 0.77 -2.84 30.58
N PRO A 261 -0.20 -2.94 31.52
CA PRO A 261 -1.53 -3.46 31.24
C PRO A 261 -2.26 -2.79 30.08
N ASN A 262 -1.98 -1.51 29.77
CA ASN A 262 -2.62 -0.77 28.68
C ASN A 262 -2.39 -1.43 27.31
N ALA A 263 -1.18 -1.91 27.06
CA ALA A 263 -0.84 -2.62 25.83
C ALA A 263 -1.11 -4.14 25.94
N LEU A 264 -1.00 -4.74 27.13
CA LEU A 264 -1.30 -6.17 27.34
C LEU A 264 -2.75 -6.53 27.04
N GLU A 265 -3.70 -5.60 27.23
CA GLU A 265 -5.11 -5.81 26.86
C GLU A 265 -5.28 -6.15 25.37
N ARG A 266 -4.36 -5.73 24.49
CA ARG A 266 -4.44 -6.00 23.05
C ARG A 266 -4.29 -7.48 22.71
N PHE A 267 -3.57 -8.25 23.53
CA PHE A 267 -3.50 -9.70 23.36
C PHE A 267 -4.82 -10.39 23.71
N ALA A 268 -5.69 -9.77 24.51
CA ALA A 268 -6.91 -10.43 24.94
C ALA A 268 -7.93 -10.56 23.78
N PRO A 269 -8.72 -11.64 23.74
CA PRO A 269 -8.63 -12.82 24.60
C PRO A 269 -7.72 -13.93 24.05
N ASP A 270 -7.30 -13.85 22.79
CA ASP A 270 -6.82 -14.97 21.98
C ASP A 270 -5.41 -14.78 21.38
N GLY A 271 -4.65 -13.84 21.92
CA GLY A 271 -3.27 -13.58 21.51
C GLY A 271 -3.14 -12.63 20.31
N ALA A 272 -4.18 -11.88 19.98
CA ALA A 272 -4.20 -10.96 18.84
C ALA A 272 -3.17 -9.83 18.97
N TRP A 273 -2.64 -9.36 17.84
CA TRP A 273 -1.89 -8.09 17.78
C TRP A 273 -2.14 -7.44 16.44
N ASP A 274 -2.76 -6.27 16.48
CA ASP A 274 -3.36 -5.63 15.32
C ASP A 274 -2.39 -4.72 14.54
N GLU A 275 -1.17 -4.52 15.03
CA GLU A 275 -0.08 -3.87 14.26
C GLU A 275 0.65 -4.81 13.31
N GLY A 276 0.29 -6.10 13.28
CA GLY A 276 0.93 -7.08 12.41
C GLY A 276 2.01 -7.92 13.07
N VAL A 277 2.42 -8.95 12.34
CA VAL A 277 3.32 -10.01 12.82
C VAL A 277 4.74 -9.49 13.13
N SER A 278 5.23 -8.53 12.34
CA SER A 278 6.53 -7.89 12.55
C SER A 278 6.54 -7.09 13.85
N TYR A 279 5.49 -6.30 14.08
CA TYR A 279 5.35 -5.50 15.29
C TYR A 279 5.01 -6.32 16.52
N TRP A 280 4.31 -7.45 16.38
CA TRP A 280 4.21 -8.44 17.44
C TRP A 280 5.61 -8.92 17.87
N GLY A 281 6.47 -9.26 16.90
CA GLY A 281 7.83 -9.71 17.18
C GLY A 281 8.69 -8.65 17.87
N TYR A 282 8.64 -7.43 17.37
CA TYR A 282 9.33 -6.28 17.96
C TYR A 282 8.84 -6.02 19.39
N ALA A 283 7.54 -5.83 19.59
CA ALA A 283 6.97 -5.47 20.89
C ALA A 283 7.17 -6.60 21.93
N THR A 284 6.96 -7.86 21.54
CA THR A 284 7.06 -9.01 22.44
C THR A 284 8.51 -9.29 22.87
N THR A 285 9.51 -8.85 22.09
CA THR A 285 10.92 -8.92 22.51
C THR A 285 11.17 -8.13 23.79
N TYR A 286 10.65 -6.91 23.88
CA TYR A 286 10.84 -6.06 25.07
C TYR A 286 9.91 -6.45 26.22
N LEU A 287 8.70 -6.92 25.91
CA LEU A 287 7.80 -7.47 26.92
C LEU A 287 8.42 -8.70 27.61
N THR A 288 8.89 -9.68 26.86
CA THR A 288 9.49 -10.90 27.46
C THR A 288 10.79 -10.59 28.19
N ALA A 289 11.60 -9.63 27.69
CA ALA A 289 12.74 -9.14 28.43
C ALA A 289 12.34 -8.51 29.78
N HIS A 290 11.28 -7.69 29.79
CA HIS A 290 10.75 -7.09 31.01
C HIS A 290 10.27 -8.13 32.02
N LEU A 291 9.39 -9.04 31.59
CA LEU A 291 8.82 -10.08 32.44
C LEU A 291 9.91 -11.02 32.97
N SER A 292 10.82 -11.47 32.09
CA SER A 292 11.93 -12.32 32.48
C SER A 292 12.84 -11.64 33.49
N ALA A 293 13.15 -10.35 33.32
CA ALA A 293 14.00 -9.62 34.25
C ALA A 293 13.33 -9.41 35.63
N LEU A 294 12.03 -9.12 35.69
CA LEU A 294 11.28 -9.06 36.95
C LEU A 294 11.33 -10.42 37.67
N GLN A 295 11.04 -11.51 36.95
CA GLN A 295 11.07 -12.86 37.50
C GLN A 295 12.45 -13.24 38.03
N THR A 296 13.52 -13.00 37.28
CA THR A 296 14.89 -13.38 37.70
C THR A 296 15.46 -12.47 38.79
N ALA A 297 15.15 -11.17 38.76
CA ALA A 297 15.69 -10.21 39.73
C ALA A 297 14.89 -10.13 41.04
N LEU A 298 13.57 -10.35 40.99
CA LEU A 298 12.65 -10.14 42.12
C LEU A 298 11.89 -11.42 42.53
N GLY A 299 11.96 -12.49 41.73
CA GLY A 299 11.23 -13.74 41.96
C GLY A 299 9.73 -13.68 41.65
N ASN A 300 9.26 -12.59 41.03
CA ASN A 300 7.86 -12.41 40.60
C ASN A 300 7.77 -11.33 39.52
N ASP A 301 6.64 -11.28 38.80
CA ASP A 301 6.33 -10.28 37.75
C ASP A 301 5.05 -9.50 38.05
N TYR A 302 4.63 -9.46 39.32
CA TYR A 302 3.41 -8.77 39.78
C TYR A 302 2.12 -9.22 39.07
N GLY A 303 2.11 -10.42 38.48
CA GLY A 303 0.94 -11.00 37.81
C GLY A 303 0.80 -10.57 36.34
N LEU A 304 1.76 -9.82 35.80
CA LEU A 304 1.73 -9.37 34.40
C LEU A 304 1.73 -10.55 33.41
N SER A 305 2.45 -11.64 33.73
CA SER A 305 2.43 -12.88 32.93
C SER A 305 1.09 -13.63 32.93
N GLN A 306 0.15 -13.25 33.81
CA GLN A 306 -1.19 -13.84 33.86
C GLN A 306 -2.22 -13.02 33.08
N SER A 307 -1.77 -12.05 32.29
CA SER A 307 -2.64 -11.22 31.46
C SER A 307 -3.38 -12.06 30.41
N PRO A 308 -4.70 -11.86 30.20
CA PRO A 308 -5.46 -12.62 29.22
C PRO A 308 -4.86 -12.55 27.82
N GLY A 309 -4.80 -13.70 27.13
CA GLY A 309 -4.27 -13.81 25.77
C GLY A 309 -2.75 -13.92 25.66
N LEU A 310 -1.97 -13.56 26.70
CA LEU A 310 -0.51 -13.64 26.65
C LEU A 310 0.01 -15.07 26.46
N SER A 311 -0.66 -16.06 27.04
CA SER A 311 -0.34 -17.49 26.82
C SER A 311 -0.49 -17.93 25.37
N ASP A 312 -1.41 -17.31 24.63
CA ASP A 312 -1.79 -17.68 23.27
C ASP A 312 -1.16 -16.78 22.21
N THR A 313 -0.53 -15.66 22.60
CA THR A 313 0.01 -14.66 21.68
C THR A 313 1.09 -15.21 20.74
N GLY A 314 1.83 -16.24 21.16
CA GLY A 314 2.78 -16.96 20.29
C GLY A 314 2.13 -17.67 19.10
N LEU A 315 0.81 -17.90 19.12
CA LEU A 315 0.08 -18.47 17.99
C LEU A 315 -0.06 -17.52 16.82
N LEU A 316 -0.03 -16.20 17.03
CA LEU A 316 -0.20 -15.21 15.97
C LEU A 316 0.82 -15.39 14.83
N PRO A 317 2.15 -15.33 15.07
CA PRO A 317 3.13 -15.56 13.99
C PRO A 317 3.04 -16.96 13.38
N ILE A 318 2.66 -17.98 14.16
CA ILE A 318 2.53 -19.37 13.69
C ILE A 318 1.35 -19.51 12.72
N ALA A 319 0.19 -18.97 13.11
CA ALA A 319 -1.05 -19.04 12.36
C ALA A 319 -1.00 -18.17 11.10
N LEU A 320 -0.37 -17.00 11.17
CA LEU A 320 -0.23 -16.09 10.05
C LEU A 320 0.86 -16.50 9.04
N THR A 321 1.73 -17.45 9.41
CA THR A 321 2.66 -18.05 8.45
C THR A 321 1.94 -19.11 7.61
N GLY A 322 1.89 -18.85 6.30
CA GLY A 322 1.28 -19.73 5.32
C GLY A 322 2.16 -20.93 4.96
N SER A 323 1.63 -21.81 4.09
CA SER A 323 2.34 -23.02 3.65
C SER A 323 3.54 -22.70 2.76
N PHE A 324 3.54 -21.55 2.09
CA PHE A 324 4.69 -21.04 1.34
C PHE A 324 5.80 -20.46 2.22
N ASN A 325 5.68 -20.60 3.55
CA ASN A 325 6.62 -20.06 4.54
C ASN A 325 6.77 -18.53 4.51
N GLN A 326 5.75 -17.83 4.00
CA GLN A 326 5.63 -16.38 4.07
C GLN A 326 4.51 -16.00 5.02
N SER A 327 4.67 -14.89 5.73
CA SER A 327 3.65 -14.37 6.64
C SER A 327 2.54 -13.66 5.86
N PHE A 328 1.36 -13.54 6.47
CA PHE A 328 0.36 -12.55 6.06
C PHE A 328 0.80 -11.18 6.62
N ASN A 329 1.50 -10.42 5.78
CA ASN A 329 2.21 -9.20 6.11
C ASN A 329 1.35 -7.93 6.04
N PHE A 330 0.13 -7.98 6.59
CA PHE A 330 -0.75 -6.82 6.64
C PHE A 330 -0.13 -5.68 7.47
N GLY A 331 -0.53 -4.44 7.14
CA GLY A 331 0.03 -3.24 7.74
C GLY A 331 1.48 -2.99 7.34
N ASP A 332 2.25 -2.36 8.21
CA ASP A 332 3.68 -2.12 7.96
C ASP A 332 4.54 -3.37 8.24
N ALA A 333 4.45 -4.38 7.38
CA ALA A 333 5.22 -5.62 7.47
C ALA A 333 5.75 -6.11 6.11
N GLU A 334 6.79 -6.94 6.14
CA GLU A 334 7.28 -7.70 4.97
C GLU A 334 6.83 -9.16 5.08
N SER A 335 6.58 -9.81 3.95
CA SER A 335 6.14 -11.22 3.89
C SER A 335 7.22 -12.22 4.32
N SER A 336 8.48 -11.86 4.19
CA SER A 336 9.63 -12.65 4.65
C SER A 336 9.93 -12.49 6.14
N GLU A 337 9.34 -11.48 6.79
CA GLU A 337 9.47 -11.26 8.23
C GLU A 337 8.23 -11.80 8.97
N PRO A 338 8.37 -12.19 10.24
CA PRO A 338 9.58 -12.19 11.03
C PRO A 338 10.38 -13.48 10.92
N THR A 339 11.69 -13.34 10.73
CA THR A 339 12.61 -14.49 10.68
C THR A 339 13.13 -14.91 12.06
N SER A 340 13.18 -13.99 13.04
CA SER A 340 13.83 -14.22 14.34
C SER A 340 12.95 -13.86 15.56
N MET A 341 12.60 -14.87 16.37
CA MET A 341 11.65 -14.73 17.51
C MET A 341 12.00 -15.61 18.72
N PRO A 342 13.15 -15.41 19.38
CA PRO A 342 13.56 -16.21 20.55
C PRO A 342 12.55 -16.16 21.71
N GLN A 343 11.74 -15.10 21.81
CA GLN A 343 10.69 -14.96 22.81
C GLN A 343 9.68 -16.11 22.81
N LEU A 344 9.52 -16.84 21.70
CA LEU A 344 8.69 -18.03 21.63
C LEU A 344 9.19 -19.16 22.55
N PHE A 345 10.50 -19.29 22.75
CA PHE A 345 11.06 -20.24 23.71
C PHE A 345 10.80 -19.84 25.16
N TRP A 346 10.80 -18.53 25.44
CA TRP A 346 10.42 -18.04 26.76
C TRP A 346 8.93 -18.32 27.02
N LEU A 347 8.06 -18.00 26.07
CA LEU A 347 6.62 -18.27 26.17
C LEU A 347 6.34 -19.77 26.35
N ASP A 348 7.04 -20.65 25.64
CA ASP A 348 6.97 -22.10 25.87
C ASP A 348 7.32 -22.46 27.32
N THR A 349 8.44 -21.96 27.83
CA THR A 349 8.88 -22.23 29.20
C THR A 349 7.86 -21.76 30.24
N GLN A 350 7.13 -20.67 29.97
CA GLN A 350 6.10 -20.15 30.88
C GLN A 350 4.77 -20.88 30.78
N TYR A 351 4.39 -21.37 29.59
CA TYR A 351 3.01 -21.80 29.31
C TYR A 351 2.87 -23.22 28.77
N ASP A 352 3.97 -23.97 28.60
CA ASP A 352 4.00 -25.35 28.08
C ASP A 352 3.38 -25.45 26.67
N ARG A 353 4.03 -24.79 25.69
CA ARG A 353 3.54 -24.61 24.31
C ARG A 353 4.55 -25.17 23.31
N PRO A 354 4.60 -26.50 23.11
CA PRO A 354 5.61 -27.15 22.26
C PRO A 354 5.61 -26.69 20.81
N GLU A 355 4.47 -26.21 20.30
CA GLU A 355 4.35 -25.66 18.95
C GLU A 355 5.15 -24.35 18.77
N TYR A 356 5.40 -23.60 19.84
CA TYR A 356 6.24 -22.39 19.81
C TYR A 356 7.70 -22.77 19.57
N VAL A 357 8.17 -23.83 20.24
CA VAL A 357 9.50 -24.40 20.03
C VAL A 357 9.63 -24.98 18.63
N TRP A 358 8.60 -25.71 18.17
CA TRP A 358 8.54 -26.25 16.82
C TRP A 358 8.71 -25.17 15.76
N TRP A 359 7.97 -24.07 15.86
CA TRP A 359 8.01 -23.01 14.87
C TRP A 359 9.35 -22.26 14.89
N ARG A 360 9.85 -21.88 16.08
CA ARG A 360 11.11 -21.13 16.19
C ARG A 360 12.31 -21.95 15.70
N LYS A 361 12.42 -23.23 16.04
CA LYS A 361 13.56 -24.07 15.62
C LYS A 361 13.69 -24.24 14.11
N GLN A 362 12.60 -24.15 13.35
CA GLN A 362 12.67 -24.22 11.89
C GLN A 362 13.30 -22.98 11.26
N ARG A 363 13.38 -21.87 12.02
CA ARG A 363 13.85 -20.55 11.57
C ARG A 363 15.09 -20.07 12.33
N THR A 364 15.77 -20.97 13.05
CA THR A 364 17.02 -20.62 13.72
C THR A 364 18.16 -20.44 12.72
N GLY A 365 18.09 -21.09 11.55
CA GLY A 365 19.04 -20.90 10.45
C GLY A 365 18.98 -19.51 9.81
N ASP A 366 17.89 -18.75 10.04
CA ASP A 366 17.70 -17.44 9.42
C ASP A 366 18.46 -16.34 10.15
N ASN A 367 18.63 -16.44 11.47
CA ASN A 367 19.42 -15.53 12.31
C ASN A 367 19.40 -15.98 13.80
N VAL A 368 20.41 -16.75 14.26
CA VAL A 368 20.53 -17.11 15.69
C VAL A 368 20.81 -15.87 16.55
N GLN A 369 20.07 -15.73 17.65
CA GLN A 369 20.19 -14.67 18.66
C GLN A 369 20.72 -15.25 20.00
N PRO A 370 21.40 -14.44 20.83
CA PRO A 370 21.80 -14.86 22.18
C PRO A 370 20.66 -15.46 23.02
N ASN A 371 19.46 -14.89 22.90
CA ASN A 371 18.30 -15.37 23.65
C ASN A 371 17.77 -16.73 23.18
N ASP A 372 18.13 -17.20 21.97
CA ASP A 372 17.81 -18.57 21.55
C ASP A 372 18.54 -19.59 22.45
N LEU A 373 19.82 -19.36 22.77
CA LEU A 373 20.54 -20.22 23.71
C LEU A 373 19.91 -20.12 25.10
N LEU A 374 19.63 -18.90 25.56
CA LEU A 374 19.18 -18.67 26.92
C LEU A 374 17.86 -19.37 27.24
N TRP A 375 16.86 -19.18 26.37
CA TRP A 375 15.48 -19.60 26.66
C TRP A 375 15.10 -20.96 26.08
N TYR A 376 15.85 -21.50 25.12
CA TYR A 376 15.55 -22.83 24.59
C TYR A 376 15.72 -23.91 25.65
N THR A 377 14.73 -24.80 25.74
CA THR A 377 14.78 -26.03 26.54
C THR A 377 14.55 -27.26 25.64
N PRO A 378 15.33 -28.35 25.75
CA PRO A 378 15.27 -29.45 24.78
C PRO A 378 14.01 -30.33 24.84
N ASN A 379 13.18 -30.23 25.88
CA ASN A 379 12.21 -31.28 26.24
C ASN A 379 10.79 -31.07 25.70
N ASN A 380 10.49 -29.98 24.99
CA ASN A 380 9.13 -29.65 24.55
C ASN A 380 9.03 -29.33 23.05
N TYR A 381 9.25 -30.34 22.19
CA TYR A 381 9.19 -30.17 20.73
C TYR A 381 8.10 -31.03 20.11
N ALA A 382 6.99 -30.41 19.71
CA ALA A 382 5.92 -31.06 18.96
C ALA A 382 5.27 -30.07 17.99
N GLY A 383 5.16 -30.46 16.72
CA GLY A 383 4.50 -29.63 15.71
C GLY A 383 2.98 -29.65 15.81
N PRO A 384 2.29 -28.70 15.13
CA PRO A 384 0.83 -28.59 15.11
C PRO A 384 0.11 -29.89 14.80
N ARG A 385 0.68 -30.74 13.92
CA ARG A 385 0.09 -32.04 13.59
C ARG A 385 0.15 -33.02 14.77
N ALA A 386 1.26 -33.05 15.48
CA ALA A 386 1.47 -33.96 16.61
C ALA A 386 0.54 -33.64 17.79
N ILE A 387 0.20 -32.36 17.98
CA ILE A 387 -0.70 -31.90 19.04
C ILE A 387 -2.17 -31.75 18.60
N ASN A 388 -2.51 -32.13 17.36
CA ASN A 388 -3.85 -31.95 16.76
C ASN A 388 -4.35 -30.49 16.79
N PHE A 389 -3.46 -29.56 16.46
CA PHE A 389 -3.78 -28.14 16.44
C PHE A 389 -4.83 -27.81 15.36
N PRO A 390 -5.84 -26.95 15.66
CA PRO A 390 -6.89 -26.62 14.70
C PRO A 390 -6.36 -26.01 13.40
N GLN A 391 -7.05 -26.26 12.29
CA GLN A 391 -6.70 -25.71 10.98
C GLN A 391 -7.21 -24.27 10.79
N GLU A 392 -8.05 -23.81 11.71
CA GLU A 392 -8.62 -22.47 11.75
C GLU A 392 -8.11 -21.72 12.96
N GLN A 393 -7.79 -20.44 12.79
CA GLN A 393 -7.53 -19.52 13.89
C GLN A 393 -8.33 -18.24 13.67
N TYR A 394 -8.76 -17.61 14.76
CA TYR A 394 -9.43 -16.31 14.74
C TYR A 394 -8.90 -15.47 15.90
N PHE A 395 -8.34 -14.31 15.57
CA PHE A 395 -7.79 -13.31 16.48
C PHE A 395 -8.76 -12.14 16.56
N ARG A 396 -9.54 -12.05 17.64
CA ARG A 396 -10.70 -11.15 17.72
C ARG A 396 -10.31 -9.67 17.72
N ASN A 397 -9.30 -9.28 18.48
CA ASN A 397 -8.93 -7.86 18.58
C ASN A 397 -8.40 -7.31 17.24
N ALA A 398 -7.71 -8.15 16.47
CA ALA A 398 -7.18 -7.79 15.16
C ALA A 398 -8.16 -8.04 14.00
N GLU A 399 -9.27 -8.74 14.26
CA GLU A 399 -10.23 -9.23 13.27
C GLU A 399 -9.58 -10.03 12.13
N ILE A 400 -8.71 -10.99 12.46
CA ILE A 400 -8.00 -11.82 11.47
C ILE A 400 -8.37 -13.29 11.65
N ALA A 401 -8.71 -13.96 10.54
CA ALA A 401 -8.90 -15.39 10.50
C ALA A 401 -7.97 -16.07 9.51
N THR A 402 -7.58 -17.30 9.84
CA THR A 402 -6.84 -18.17 8.93
C THR A 402 -7.55 -19.51 8.76
N MET A 403 -7.40 -20.12 7.58
CA MET A 403 -7.89 -21.46 7.26
C MET A 403 -6.83 -22.19 6.43
N ARG A 404 -6.63 -23.48 6.67
CA ARG A 404 -5.68 -24.30 5.88
C ARG A 404 -6.15 -25.73 5.62
N SER A 405 -5.59 -26.38 4.60
CA SER A 405 -5.89 -27.78 4.28
C SER A 405 -5.06 -28.79 5.09
N ALA A 406 -3.87 -28.39 5.56
CA ALA A 406 -3.01 -29.20 6.41
C ALA A 406 -1.97 -28.32 7.16
N TRP A 407 -1.44 -28.85 8.26
CA TRP A 407 -0.22 -28.36 8.89
C TRP A 407 0.98 -29.16 8.42
N GLU A 408 2.18 -28.58 8.47
CA GLU A 408 3.46 -29.24 8.15
C GLU A 408 3.59 -29.76 6.71
N ASP A 409 2.72 -29.30 5.80
CA ASP A 409 2.82 -29.55 4.36
C ASP A 409 3.07 -28.22 3.62
N PRO A 410 4.24 -28.02 2.99
CA PRO A 410 4.57 -26.77 2.30
C PRO A 410 3.73 -26.55 1.03
N LYS A 411 2.97 -27.57 0.57
CA LYS A 411 2.06 -27.47 -0.58
C LYS A 411 0.60 -27.32 -0.19
N ALA A 412 0.30 -27.32 1.11
CA ALA A 412 -1.06 -27.16 1.62
C ALA A 412 -1.71 -25.87 1.11
N LEU A 413 -3.03 -25.89 0.97
CA LEU A 413 -3.81 -24.69 0.74
C LEU A 413 -3.86 -23.90 2.05
N TYR A 414 -3.53 -22.61 2.03
CA TYR A 414 -3.65 -21.70 3.16
C TYR A 414 -4.27 -20.38 2.70
N VAL A 415 -5.16 -19.82 3.52
CA VAL A 415 -5.69 -18.47 3.34
C VAL A 415 -5.77 -17.74 4.67
N ALA A 416 -5.43 -16.46 4.65
CA ALA A 416 -5.70 -15.53 5.75
C ALA A 416 -6.56 -14.38 5.24
N LEU A 417 -7.52 -13.95 6.04
CA LEU A 417 -8.47 -12.88 5.76
C LEU A 417 -8.45 -11.88 6.92
N LYS A 418 -8.37 -10.59 6.61
CA LYS A 418 -8.50 -9.51 7.58
C LYS A 418 -9.84 -8.79 7.41
N GLY A 419 -10.57 -8.65 8.51
CA GLY A 419 -11.67 -7.71 8.68
C GLY A 419 -11.08 -6.31 8.85
N SER A 420 -11.08 -5.73 10.05
CA SER A 420 -10.22 -4.60 10.44
C SER A 420 -10.44 -4.35 11.93
N SER A 421 -9.38 -4.06 12.70
CA SER A 421 -9.51 -3.73 14.13
C SER A 421 -10.08 -2.34 14.39
N GLY A 422 -10.15 -1.47 13.38
CA GLY A 422 -10.58 -0.08 13.52
C GLY A 422 -9.80 0.71 14.59
N ASN A 423 -8.56 0.30 14.88
CA ASN A 423 -7.77 0.80 16.01
C ASN A 423 -7.58 2.32 15.94
N PRO A 424 -8.02 3.09 16.96
CA PRO A 424 -7.91 4.56 16.96
C PRO A 424 -6.46 5.07 17.07
N ASP A 425 -5.52 4.26 17.56
CA ASP A 425 -4.10 4.60 17.73
C ASP A 425 -3.27 4.32 16.45
N GLN A 426 -3.94 3.87 15.37
CA GLN A 426 -3.52 3.71 13.96
C GLN A 426 -2.00 3.70 13.65
N SER A 427 -1.19 2.94 14.39
CA SER A 427 0.27 3.07 14.27
C SER A 427 0.80 2.47 12.97
N HIS A 428 0.41 1.23 12.66
CA HIS A 428 0.92 0.50 11.49
C HIS A 428 -0.20 -0.09 10.63
N ALA A 429 -1.43 0.38 10.83
CA ALA A 429 -2.61 -0.08 10.12
C ALA A 429 -2.74 0.57 8.73
N ASP A 430 -3.37 -0.18 7.82
CA ASP A 430 -3.68 0.24 6.46
C ASP A 430 -5.20 0.19 6.23
N LEU A 431 -5.70 0.81 5.15
CA LEU A 431 -7.09 0.69 4.73
C LEU A 431 -7.28 -0.62 3.96
N ASP A 432 -7.24 -1.73 4.68
CA ASP A 432 -7.07 -3.08 4.16
C ASP A 432 -8.26 -4.00 4.48
N ALA A 433 -9.43 -3.42 4.73
CA ALA A 433 -10.57 -4.21 5.17
C ALA A 433 -11.02 -5.18 4.08
N GLY A 434 -11.07 -6.47 4.42
CA GLY A 434 -11.36 -7.56 3.50
C GLY A 434 -10.15 -8.12 2.74
N THR A 435 -8.93 -7.59 2.95
CA THR A 435 -7.72 -8.10 2.27
C THR A 435 -7.41 -9.54 2.67
N PHE A 436 -6.80 -10.30 1.76
CA PHE A 436 -6.45 -11.71 1.98
C PHE A 436 -5.15 -12.09 1.27
N VAL A 437 -4.47 -13.13 1.77
CA VAL A 437 -3.37 -13.83 1.07
C VAL A 437 -3.73 -15.28 0.85
N PHE A 438 -3.20 -15.90 -0.20
CA PHE A 438 -3.56 -17.26 -0.59
C PHE A 438 -2.37 -18.06 -1.07
N ASP A 439 -2.07 -19.17 -0.39
CA ASP A 439 -1.03 -20.12 -0.76
C ASP A 439 -1.64 -21.44 -1.22
N ALA A 440 -1.05 -22.07 -2.24
CA ALA A 440 -1.34 -23.45 -2.61
C ALA A 440 -0.23 -24.01 -3.51
N LEU A 441 0.04 -25.33 -3.42
CA LEU A 441 1.03 -26.02 -4.24
C LEU A 441 2.45 -25.45 -4.13
N GLY A 442 2.78 -24.84 -2.99
CA GLY A 442 4.08 -24.22 -2.74
C GLY A 442 4.26 -22.88 -3.44
N VAL A 443 3.18 -22.14 -3.68
CA VAL A 443 3.18 -20.80 -4.30
C VAL A 443 2.22 -19.87 -3.55
N ARG A 444 2.63 -18.61 -3.33
CA ARG A 444 1.78 -17.48 -2.92
C ARG A 444 1.08 -16.89 -4.14
N TRP A 445 -0.21 -17.19 -4.30
CA TRP A 445 -1.02 -16.79 -5.46
C TRP A 445 -1.68 -15.42 -5.30
N ALA A 446 -2.22 -15.11 -4.11
CA ALA A 446 -2.69 -13.77 -3.75
C ALA A 446 -1.74 -13.17 -2.72
N ASP A 447 -1.16 -12.02 -3.04
CA ASP A 447 -0.06 -11.43 -2.27
C ASP A 447 -0.41 -10.06 -1.66
N GLU A 448 0.33 -9.66 -0.62
CA GLU A 448 0.19 -8.36 0.05
C GLU A 448 1.52 -7.58 -0.10
N MET A 449 1.44 -6.31 -0.52
CA MET A 449 2.59 -5.53 -0.99
C MET A 449 3.50 -5.00 0.13
N GLY A 450 3.02 -5.00 1.37
CA GLY A 450 3.78 -4.72 2.58
C GLY A 450 3.97 -3.25 2.91
N LEU A 451 5.05 -2.97 3.64
CA LEU A 451 5.40 -1.62 4.07
C LEU A 451 5.78 -0.70 2.91
N ASP A 452 5.70 0.60 3.16
CA ASP A 452 6.24 1.64 2.27
C ASP A 452 7.31 2.43 3.03
N ASN A 453 7.91 3.42 2.39
CA ASN A 453 8.97 4.21 2.96
C ASN A 453 8.46 5.14 4.07
N TYR A 454 8.90 4.93 5.31
CA TYR A 454 8.53 5.76 6.48
C TYR A 454 8.95 7.24 6.33
N GLY A 455 9.90 7.54 5.44
CA GLY A 455 10.32 8.90 5.12
C GLY A 455 9.35 9.68 4.23
N LEU A 456 8.26 9.06 3.78
CA LEU A 456 7.23 9.71 2.98
C LEU A 456 6.54 10.86 3.77
N PRO A 457 6.26 12.01 3.13
CA PRO A 457 5.58 13.11 3.80
C PRO A 457 4.23 12.68 4.40
N GLY A 458 3.98 12.99 5.67
CA GLY A 458 2.72 12.63 6.32
C GLY A 458 2.45 11.12 6.42
N TYR A 459 3.47 10.25 6.34
CA TYR A 459 3.31 8.79 6.47
C TYR A 459 2.57 8.38 7.76
N PHE A 460 2.83 9.10 8.84
CA PHE A 460 2.21 8.92 10.16
C PHE A 460 0.97 9.83 10.37
N SER A 461 0.36 10.33 9.30
CA SER A 461 -0.88 11.13 9.34
C SER A 461 -2.09 10.23 9.06
N TYR A 462 -2.61 9.61 10.12
CA TYR A 462 -3.65 8.57 10.06
C TYR A 462 -5.10 9.07 10.23
N GLY A 463 -5.29 10.35 10.51
CA GLY A 463 -6.64 10.91 10.67
C GLY A 463 -7.49 10.72 9.40
N PRO A 464 -8.81 10.96 9.48
CA PRO A 464 -9.63 11.08 8.28
C PRO A 464 -9.01 12.10 7.32
N ASN A 465 -8.85 11.73 6.05
CA ASN A 465 -8.14 12.53 5.03
C ASN A 465 -6.64 12.72 5.27
N GLY A 466 -6.03 11.88 6.11
CA GLY A 466 -4.60 11.88 6.34
C GLY A 466 -3.80 11.53 5.08
N GLN A 467 -2.63 12.15 4.92
CA GLN A 467 -1.79 11.95 3.73
C GLN A 467 -1.37 10.48 3.53
N ARG A 468 -1.31 9.68 4.61
CA ARG A 468 -1.02 8.24 4.51
C ARG A 468 -1.93 7.52 3.52
N TRP A 469 -3.22 7.88 3.49
CA TRP A 469 -4.23 7.24 2.63
C TRP A 469 -4.12 7.60 1.16
N THR A 470 -3.18 8.48 0.81
CA THR A 470 -2.84 8.80 -0.58
C THR A 470 -1.82 7.84 -1.18
N TYR A 471 -1.13 7.03 -0.35
CA TYR A 471 -0.15 6.05 -0.81
C TYR A 471 -0.82 4.73 -1.20
N TYR A 472 -0.41 4.17 -2.33
CA TYR A 472 -1.00 2.98 -2.94
C TYR A 472 -1.09 1.80 -1.97
N ARG A 473 0.03 1.42 -1.34
CA ARG A 473 0.08 0.27 -0.42
C ARG A 473 -0.79 0.46 0.82
N LYS A 474 -1.11 1.71 1.17
CA LYS A 474 -1.77 2.10 2.43
C LYS A 474 -3.27 2.35 2.27
N ARG A 475 -3.77 2.36 1.03
CA ARG A 475 -5.20 2.47 0.68
C ARG A 475 -5.77 1.16 0.18
N ALA A 476 -7.10 1.04 0.12
CA ALA A 476 -7.77 -0.20 -0.27
C ALA A 476 -7.48 -0.61 -1.72
N GLU A 477 -7.18 0.34 -2.61
CA GLU A 477 -6.77 0.03 -3.98
C GLU A 477 -5.48 -0.81 -4.07
N GLY A 478 -4.57 -0.67 -3.11
CA GLY A 478 -3.35 -1.50 -3.02
C GLY A 478 -3.56 -2.84 -2.32
N GLN A 479 -4.80 -3.17 -1.95
CA GLN A 479 -5.17 -4.33 -1.15
C GLN A 479 -6.01 -5.32 -1.96
N ASN A 480 -6.09 -6.58 -1.51
CA ASN A 480 -6.87 -7.62 -2.19
C ASN A 480 -8.33 -7.51 -1.80
N THR A 481 -9.00 -6.40 -2.14
CA THR A 481 -10.36 -6.07 -1.70
C THR A 481 -11.18 -5.38 -2.79
N PHE A 482 -12.40 -4.98 -2.45
CA PHE A 482 -13.29 -4.21 -3.33
C PHE A 482 -13.13 -2.70 -3.09
N VAL A 483 -13.37 -1.86 -4.10
CA VAL A 483 -13.30 -0.40 -3.99
C VAL A 483 -14.50 0.22 -4.72
N ILE A 484 -15.16 1.19 -4.09
CA ILE A 484 -16.33 1.90 -4.63
C ILE A 484 -15.93 3.34 -4.93
N ASN A 485 -16.11 3.78 -6.17
CA ASN A 485 -15.81 5.13 -6.63
C ASN A 485 -14.41 5.61 -6.21
N PRO A 486 -13.32 4.93 -6.65
CA PRO A 486 -11.97 5.33 -6.31
C PRO A 486 -11.70 6.77 -6.76
N ASP A 487 -11.29 7.62 -5.84
CA ASP A 487 -10.99 9.03 -6.07
C ASP A 487 -9.81 9.52 -5.22
N THR A 488 -9.69 10.83 -5.04
CA THR A 488 -8.60 11.44 -4.26
C THR A 488 -8.73 11.29 -2.75
N THR A 489 -9.86 10.78 -2.26
CA THR A 489 -10.13 10.53 -0.85
C THR A 489 -9.77 9.10 -0.46
N GLN A 490 -9.92 8.79 0.83
CA GLN A 490 -9.69 7.43 1.36
C GLN A 490 -10.75 6.45 0.83
N ASP A 491 -10.34 5.30 0.27
CA ASP A 491 -11.26 4.29 -0.30
C ASP A 491 -12.19 3.63 0.73
N GLN A 492 -11.72 3.55 1.98
CA GLN A 492 -12.43 2.97 3.11
C GLN A 492 -12.38 3.92 4.31
N ASN A 493 -13.40 3.84 5.16
CA ASN A 493 -13.41 4.48 6.47
C ASN A 493 -12.58 3.67 7.46
N ILE A 494 -11.93 4.37 8.38
CA ILE A 494 -11.27 3.74 9.52
C ILE A 494 -12.37 3.27 10.49
N ALA A 495 -12.72 1.99 10.40
CA ALA A 495 -13.77 1.38 11.19
C ALA A 495 -13.45 -0.10 11.45
N VAL A 496 -14.04 -0.63 12.51
CA VAL A 496 -13.94 -2.07 12.82
C VAL A 496 -14.79 -2.82 11.80
N SER A 497 -14.20 -3.80 11.12
CA SER A 497 -14.91 -4.71 10.23
C SER A 497 -14.84 -6.11 10.83
N HIS A 498 -15.93 -6.55 11.44
CA HIS A 498 -15.95 -7.77 12.25
C HIS A 498 -15.98 -9.04 11.40
N ILE A 499 -15.29 -10.09 11.86
CA ILE A 499 -15.59 -11.45 11.42
C ILE A 499 -16.90 -11.89 12.10
N THR A 500 -17.93 -12.07 11.30
CA THR A 500 -19.31 -12.29 11.79
C THR A 500 -19.71 -13.77 11.82
N SER A 501 -19.04 -14.62 11.04
CA SER A 501 -19.35 -16.05 10.97
C SER A 501 -18.13 -16.86 10.53
N GLN A 502 -17.95 -18.02 11.15
CA GLN A 502 -16.94 -19.01 10.77
C GLN A 502 -17.46 -20.41 11.08
N ASP A 503 -17.19 -21.36 10.20
CA ASP A 503 -17.48 -22.78 10.44
C ASP A 503 -16.47 -23.67 9.69
N SER A 504 -16.26 -24.89 10.18
CA SER A 504 -15.19 -25.77 9.72
C SER A 504 -15.50 -27.26 9.87
N SER A 505 -15.05 -28.02 8.88
CA SER A 505 -15.00 -29.48 8.87
C SER A 505 -13.71 -29.93 8.15
N PRO A 506 -13.32 -31.21 8.20
CA PRO A 506 -12.22 -31.70 7.37
C PRO A 506 -12.44 -31.47 5.85
N LEU A 507 -13.70 -31.32 5.40
CA LEU A 507 -14.04 -31.19 3.99
C LEU A 507 -14.08 -29.74 3.47
N ALA A 508 -14.41 -28.80 4.34
CA ALA A 508 -14.64 -27.40 3.99
C ALA A 508 -14.54 -26.51 5.23
N ALA A 509 -14.19 -25.25 5.02
CA ALA A 509 -14.26 -24.19 6.01
C ALA A 509 -14.69 -22.90 5.35
N TYR A 510 -15.29 -21.97 6.10
CA TYR A 510 -15.51 -20.62 5.62
C TYR A 510 -15.36 -19.60 6.73
N THR A 511 -15.06 -18.36 6.34
CA THR A 511 -15.09 -17.16 7.18
C THR A 511 -15.84 -16.05 6.45
N ILE A 512 -16.69 -15.31 7.16
CA ILE A 512 -17.41 -14.14 6.64
C ILE A 512 -17.07 -12.92 7.50
N THR A 513 -16.70 -11.82 6.84
CA THR A 513 -16.49 -10.50 7.45
C THR A 513 -17.51 -9.49 6.96
N ASP A 514 -17.98 -8.63 7.87
CA ASP A 514 -18.83 -7.49 7.57
C ASP A 514 -17.96 -6.25 7.35
N LEU A 515 -17.90 -5.80 6.11
CA LEU A 515 -17.14 -4.64 5.65
C LEU A 515 -18.00 -3.37 5.62
N THR A 516 -19.30 -3.46 5.95
CA THR A 516 -20.24 -2.33 5.88
C THR A 516 -19.72 -1.08 6.59
N PRO A 517 -19.12 -1.16 7.80
CA PRO A 517 -18.56 0.02 8.46
C PRO A 517 -17.43 0.70 7.67
N ALA A 518 -16.59 -0.07 6.97
CA ALA A 518 -15.52 0.47 6.12
C ALA A 518 -16.05 1.20 4.87
N TYR A 519 -17.29 0.91 4.44
CA TYR A 519 -17.93 1.56 3.29
C TYR A 519 -19.13 2.44 3.68
N GLU A 520 -19.25 2.83 4.95
CA GLU A 520 -20.34 3.70 5.39
C GLU A 520 -20.39 5.00 4.55
N GLY A 521 -21.57 5.32 4.01
CA GLY A 521 -21.79 6.44 3.09
C GLY A 521 -21.50 6.15 1.62
N ARG A 522 -20.99 4.95 1.31
CA ARG A 522 -20.84 4.39 -0.05
C ARG A 522 -21.72 3.16 -0.26
N ALA A 523 -21.92 2.34 0.78
CA ALA A 523 -22.75 1.14 0.75
C ALA A 523 -23.60 0.98 2.01
N THR A 524 -24.82 0.47 1.83
CA THR A 524 -25.72 0.06 2.92
C THR A 524 -25.40 -1.33 3.47
N GLN A 525 -24.76 -2.17 2.64
CA GLN A 525 -24.28 -3.50 3.01
C GLN A 525 -23.04 -3.82 2.19
N ALA A 526 -21.98 -4.30 2.84
CA ALA A 526 -20.82 -4.85 2.17
C ALA A 526 -20.29 -6.03 3.01
N GLN A 527 -20.31 -7.24 2.45
CA GLN A 527 -19.82 -8.43 3.13
C GLN A 527 -18.89 -9.22 2.23
N ARG A 528 -17.87 -9.83 2.83
CA ARG A 528 -16.95 -10.74 2.15
C ARG A 528 -16.95 -12.09 2.83
N GLY A 529 -17.10 -13.15 2.07
CA GLY A 529 -16.87 -14.52 2.49
C GLY A 529 -15.72 -15.16 1.73
N ILE A 530 -14.89 -15.93 2.44
CA ILE A 530 -13.93 -16.86 1.84
C ILE A 530 -14.29 -18.27 2.27
N LYS A 531 -14.38 -19.20 1.31
CA LYS A 531 -14.73 -20.61 1.56
C LYS A 531 -13.70 -21.55 0.95
N LEU A 532 -13.16 -22.44 1.75
CA LEU A 532 -12.44 -23.63 1.32
C LEU A 532 -13.42 -24.77 1.15
N PHE A 533 -13.40 -25.46 0.01
CA PHE A 533 -14.32 -26.57 -0.27
C PHE A 533 -13.67 -27.63 -1.17
N ASN A 534 -14.45 -28.66 -1.54
CA ASN A 534 -13.97 -29.82 -2.28
C ASN A 534 -12.76 -30.46 -1.57
N HIS A 535 -12.92 -30.77 -0.27
CA HIS A 535 -11.86 -31.25 0.62
C HIS A 535 -10.75 -30.21 0.83
N ARG A 536 -11.14 -28.94 0.96
CA ARG A 536 -10.25 -27.78 1.11
C ARG A 536 -9.20 -27.67 -0.01
N ARG A 537 -9.54 -28.11 -1.23
CA ARG A 537 -8.69 -28.02 -2.42
C ARG A 537 -8.99 -26.79 -3.26
N HIS A 538 -10.20 -26.26 -3.18
CA HIS A 538 -10.63 -25.07 -3.91
C HIS A 538 -10.93 -23.94 -2.93
N MET A 539 -10.73 -22.71 -3.37
CA MET A 539 -11.14 -21.51 -2.64
C MET A 539 -12.18 -20.72 -3.45
N LEU A 540 -13.22 -20.24 -2.78
CA LEU A 540 -14.21 -19.31 -3.32
C LEU A 540 -14.11 -18.01 -2.52
N VAL A 541 -13.90 -16.88 -3.19
CA VAL A 541 -14.08 -15.54 -2.62
C VAL A 541 -15.41 -15.01 -3.12
N GLN A 542 -16.27 -14.56 -2.22
CA GLN A 542 -17.58 -14.01 -2.55
C GLN A 542 -17.84 -12.70 -1.80
N ASP A 543 -18.15 -11.65 -2.55
CA ASP A 543 -18.58 -10.35 -2.04
C ASP A 543 -20.07 -10.14 -2.33
N GLU A 544 -20.81 -9.63 -1.34
CA GLU A 544 -22.22 -9.22 -1.46
C GLU A 544 -22.35 -7.76 -1.05
N ILE A 545 -22.70 -6.89 -2.01
CA ILE A 545 -22.58 -5.44 -1.85
C ILE A 545 -23.85 -4.74 -2.36
N GLN A 546 -24.41 -3.89 -1.50
CA GLN A 546 -25.52 -2.99 -1.81
C GLN A 546 -25.05 -1.53 -1.68
N ILE A 547 -24.92 -0.86 -2.81
CA ILE A 547 -24.36 0.49 -2.92
C ILE A 547 -25.48 1.53 -2.78
N ASP A 548 -25.22 2.62 -2.05
CA ASP A 548 -26.20 3.67 -1.74
C ASP A 548 -26.79 4.34 -2.99
N ASN A 549 -25.96 4.49 -4.01
CA ASN A 549 -26.28 5.04 -5.33
C ASN A 549 -25.53 4.25 -6.40
N SER A 550 -25.99 4.30 -7.66
CA SER A 550 -25.26 3.72 -8.80
C SER A 550 -23.80 4.20 -8.80
N ALA A 551 -22.85 3.28 -8.80
CA ALA A 551 -21.42 3.57 -8.67
C ALA A 551 -20.55 2.64 -9.51
N ASP A 552 -19.33 3.07 -9.79
CA ASP A 552 -18.29 2.19 -10.33
C ASP A 552 -17.64 1.40 -9.18
N GLY A 553 -17.46 0.11 -9.40
CA GLY A 553 -16.89 -0.83 -8.45
C GLY A 553 -15.68 -1.54 -9.03
N TRP A 554 -14.64 -1.72 -8.22
CA TRP A 554 -13.44 -2.45 -8.60
C TRP A 554 -13.14 -3.55 -7.59
N TRP A 555 -12.98 -4.78 -8.06
CA TRP A 555 -12.47 -5.89 -7.25
C TRP A 555 -11.03 -6.15 -7.62
N PHE A 556 -10.13 -6.25 -6.64
CA PHE A 556 -8.69 -6.46 -6.88
C PHE A 556 -8.13 -7.70 -6.20
N MET A 557 -7.14 -8.30 -6.88
CA MET A 557 -6.21 -9.27 -6.31
C MET A 557 -4.82 -9.06 -6.91
N HIS A 558 -3.82 -8.96 -6.05
CA HIS A 558 -2.42 -8.82 -6.42
C HIS A 558 -1.74 -10.18 -6.49
N THR A 559 -0.88 -10.37 -7.49
CA THR A 559 -0.16 -11.63 -7.71
C THR A 559 1.20 -11.38 -8.34
N ARG A 560 2.21 -12.19 -7.97
CA ARG A 560 3.49 -12.28 -8.69
C ARG A 560 3.45 -13.32 -9.82
N ALA A 561 2.34 -14.05 -9.96
CA ALA A 561 2.18 -15.03 -11.02
C ALA A 561 1.99 -14.35 -12.39
N ARG A 562 2.45 -15.03 -13.45
CA ARG A 562 2.08 -14.68 -14.82
C ARG A 562 0.62 -15.00 -15.02
N VAL A 563 -0.10 -14.11 -15.68
CA VAL A 563 -1.53 -14.24 -15.90
C VAL A 563 -1.79 -14.48 -17.37
N GLN A 564 -2.71 -15.38 -17.70
CA GLN A 564 -3.25 -15.52 -19.04
C GLN A 564 -4.77 -15.56 -18.92
N VAL A 565 -5.43 -14.50 -19.35
CA VAL A 565 -6.90 -14.43 -19.36
C VAL A 565 -7.44 -15.19 -20.56
N SER A 566 -8.56 -15.88 -20.40
CA SER A 566 -9.26 -16.53 -21.53
C SER A 566 -9.86 -15.50 -22.48
N ASP A 567 -10.08 -15.89 -23.74
CA ASP A 567 -10.61 -14.99 -24.79
C ASP A 567 -11.96 -14.34 -24.42
N ASP A 568 -12.77 -15.02 -23.61
CA ASP A 568 -14.05 -14.51 -23.10
C ASP A 568 -13.92 -13.62 -21.85
N GLY A 569 -12.71 -13.38 -21.37
CA GLY A 569 -12.42 -12.61 -20.15
C GLY A 569 -12.87 -13.28 -18.85
N GLN A 570 -13.47 -14.47 -18.93
CA GLN A 570 -14.28 -15.00 -17.84
C GLN A 570 -13.47 -15.86 -16.85
N SER A 571 -12.27 -16.28 -17.27
CA SER A 571 -11.30 -17.02 -16.47
C SER A 571 -9.86 -16.57 -16.74
N ALA A 572 -8.94 -16.90 -15.85
CA ALA A 572 -7.52 -16.72 -16.05
C ALA A 572 -6.75 -17.95 -15.57
N MET A 573 -5.68 -18.29 -16.28
CA MET A 573 -4.66 -19.22 -15.80
C MET A 573 -3.47 -18.42 -15.28
N LEU A 574 -3.14 -18.63 -14.01
CA LEU A 574 -1.97 -18.07 -13.36
C LEU A 574 -0.86 -19.12 -13.35
N TYR A 575 0.39 -18.69 -13.56
CA TYR A 575 1.57 -19.55 -13.62
C TYR A 575 2.66 -19.07 -12.67
N SER A 576 3.26 -20.01 -11.95
CA SER A 576 4.49 -19.82 -11.18
C SER A 576 5.33 -21.09 -11.30
N GLY A 577 6.42 -21.02 -12.08
CA GLY A 577 7.14 -22.21 -12.54
C GLY A 577 6.21 -23.18 -13.27
N GLU A 578 6.17 -24.44 -12.82
CA GLU A 578 5.29 -25.48 -13.36
C GLU A 578 3.90 -25.54 -12.69
N GLN A 579 3.72 -24.82 -11.59
CA GLN A 579 2.45 -24.79 -10.87
C GLN A 579 1.49 -23.85 -11.56
N ARG A 580 0.20 -24.18 -11.49
CA ARG A 580 -0.87 -23.41 -12.12
C ARG A 580 -2.01 -23.16 -11.16
N MET A 581 -2.69 -22.05 -11.36
CA MET A 581 -3.92 -21.69 -10.66
C MET A 581 -4.94 -21.23 -11.69
N TRP A 582 -6.09 -21.91 -11.74
CA TRP A 582 -7.20 -21.46 -12.57
C TRP A 582 -8.16 -20.61 -11.74
N VAL A 583 -8.38 -19.38 -12.20
CA VAL A 583 -9.25 -18.38 -11.59
C VAL A 583 -10.47 -18.20 -12.48
N ARG A 584 -11.68 -18.23 -11.91
CA ARG A 584 -12.93 -18.18 -12.68
C ARG A 584 -13.94 -17.25 -12.01
N ILE A 585 -14.46 -16.27 -12.76
CA ILE A 585 -15.64 -15.52 -12.33
C ILE A 585 -16.86 -16.44 -12.45
N LEU A 586 -17.61 -16.57 -11.35
CA LEU A 586 -18.89 -17.28 -11.28
C LEU A 586 -20.08 -16.31 -11.24
N SER A 587 -19.86 -15.09 -10.75
CA SER A 587 -20.84 -14.01 -10.72
C SER A 587 -20.14 -12.65 -10.64
N PRO A 588 -20.67 -11.58 -11.27
CA PRO A 588 -21.77 -11.65 -12.24
C PRO A 588 -21.29 -12.27 -13.57
N ALA A 589 -22.19 -12.81 -14.38
CA ALA A 589 -21.83 -13.63 -15.54
C ALA A 589 -21.21 -12.80 -16.70
N GLU A 590 -21.53 -11.51 -16.76
CA GLU A 590 -21.07 -10.55 -17.75
C GLU A 590 -19.75 -9.88 -17.40
N ALA A 591 -19.26 -10.05 -16.17
CA ALA A 591 -17.98 -9.47 -15.75
C ALA A 591 -16.79 -10.18 -16.41
N THR A 592 -15.73 -9.42 -16.65
CA THR A 592 -14.47 -9.92 -17.18
C THR A 592 -13.30 -9.62 -16.23
N LEU A 593 -12.32 -10.52 -16.22
CA LEU A 593 -11.03 -10.33 -15.60
C LEU A 593 -10.15 -9.47 -16.50
N ARG A 594 -9.48 -8.50 -15.89
CA ARG A 594 -8.46 -7.66 -16.50
C ARG A 594 -7.17 -7.78 -15.72
N VAL A 595 -6.04 -7.57 -16.39
CA VAL A 595 -4.72 -7.51 -15.77
C VAL A 595 -4.18 -6.10 -15.88
N LEU A 596 -3.82 -5.51 -14.74
CA LEU A 596 -3.22 -4.19 -14.64
C LEU A 596 -1.86 -4.30 -13.94
N ASP A 597 -1.05 -3.25 -14.07
CA ASP A 597 0.07 -3.05 -13.16
C ASP A 597 -0.40 -2.67 -11.75
N PRO A 598 0.35 -3.02 -10.70
CA PRO A 598 0.04 -2.67 -9.32
C PRO A 598 0.37 -1.19 -9.02
N LYS A 599 -0.30 -0.27 -9.70
CA LYS A 599 -0.20 1.19 -9.54
C LYS A 599 -1.59 1.82 -9.32
N PRO A 600 -1.68 3.02 -8.69
CA PRO A 600 -2.96 3.71 -8.46
C PRO A 600 -3.80 3.83 -9.73
N LEU A 601 -5.12 3.86 -9.64
CA LEU A 601 -5.98 4.21 -10.79
C LEU A 601 -5.79 5.69 -11.17
N PRO A 602 -6.19 6.13 -12.39
CA PRO A 602 -6.02 7.53 -12.79
C PRO A 602 -6.73 8.54 -11.89
N SER A 603 -7.84 8.15 -11.26
CA SER A 603 -8.61 8.95 -10.32
C SER A 603 -8.00 9.00 -8.91
N SER A 604 -7.12 8.05 -8.58
CA SER A 604 -6.44 7.96 -7.30
C SER A 604 -5.17 8.84 -7.27
N PRO A 605 -4.77 9.38 -6.10
CA PRO A 605 -3.48 10.00 -5.90
C PRO A 605 -2.33 9.02 -6.15
N ASP A 606 -1.24 9.59 -6.66
CA ASP A 606 0.03 8.90 -6.85
C ASP A 606 1.19 9.82 -6.42
N PRO A 607 1.41 10.00 -5.11
CA PRO A 607 2.49 10.84 -4.63
C PRO A 607 3.86 10.22 -4.99
N ALA A 608 4.82 11.07 -5.33
CA ALA A 608 6.18 10.61 -5.63
C ALA A 608 6.90 10.06 -4.38
N GLY A 609 7.86 9.15 -4.60
CA GLY A 609 8.76 8.63 -3.58
C GLY A 609 8.32 7.32 -2.91
N GLN A 610 7.14 6.80 -3.29
CA GLN A 610 6.63 5.50 -2.87
C GLN A 610 7.56 4.37 -3.31
N ALA A 611 7.55 3.27 -2.56
CA ALA A 611 8.22 2.03 -2.93
C ALA A 611 7.65 1.49 -4.25
N GLN A 612 8.54 0.97 -5.10
CA GLN A 612 8.12 0.36 -6.37
C GLN A 612 7.36 -0.94 -6.11
N ASN A 613 6.21 -1.09 -6.77
CA ASN A 613 5.41 -2.31 -6.72
C ASN A 613 5.80 -3.27 -7.83
N THR A 614 5.81 -4.56 -7.55
CA THR A 614 6.14 -5.63 -8.52
C THR A 614 4.97 -6.58 -8.70
N GLY A 615 4.96 -7.35 -9.80
CA GLY A 615 3.87 -8.28 -10.11
C GLY A 615 2.72 -7.65 -10.91
N ARG A 616 1.51 -8.19 -10.72
CA ARG A 616 0.28 -7.85 -11.47
C ARG A 616 -0.92 -7.69 -10.53
N LYS A 617 -1.89 -6.90 -10.97
CA LYS A 617 -3.19 -6.68 -10.33
C LYS A 617 -4.28 -7.28 -11.23
N LEU A 618 -4.87 -8.41 -10.81
CA LEU A 618 -6.12 -8.88 -11.40
C LEU A 618 -7.26 -7.97 -10.95
N ALA A 619 -8.10 -7.57 -11.88
CA ALA A 619 -9.22 -6.68 -11.60
C ALA A 619 -10.53 -7.14 -12.26
N ILE A 620 -11.64 -6.85 -11.57
CA ILE A 620 -12.98 -6.85 -12.16
C ILE A 620 -13.53 -5.44 -12.01
N LYS A 621 -13.82 -4.79 -13.14
CA LYS A 621 -14.50 -3.48 -13.16
C LYS A 621 -16.00 -3.70 -13.36
N LEU A 622 -16.81 -3.14 -12.47
CA LEU A 622 -18.25 -3.04 -12.60
C LEU A 622 -18.61 -1.55 -12.76
N THR A 623 -19.56 -1.25 -13.64
CA THR A 623 -20.03 0.12 -13.91
C THR A 623 -21.49 0.24 -13.55
N ASP A 624 -21.91 1.41 -13.07
CA ASP A 624 -23.31 1.71 -12.72
C ASP A 624 -23.98 0.64 -11.82
N THR A 625 -23.26 0.19 -10.80
CA THR A 625 -23.65 -0.91 -9.93
C THR A 625 -24.43 -0.42 -8.72
N THR A 626 -25.47 -1.18 -8.32
CA THR A 626 -26.29 -0.89 -7.13
C THR A 626 -26.42 -2.09 -6.19
N ASP A 627 -26.62 -3.29 -6.74
CA ASP A 627 -26.64 -4.55 -6.01
C ASP A 627 -25.82 -5.56 -6.81
N THR A 628 -24.76 -6.09 -6.22
CA THR A 628 -23.87 -7.03 -6.90
C THR A 628 -23.41 -8.15 -5.97
N ARG A 629 -23.27 -9.33 -6.57
CA ARG A 629 -22.55 -10.45 -6.01
C ARG A 629 -21.37 -10.77 -6.91
N ILE A 630 -20.16 -10.58 -6.38
CA ILE A 630 -18.92 -10.98 -7.05
C ILE A 630 -18.50 -12.31 -6.47
N ALA A 631 -18.37 -13.35 -7.28
CA ALA A 631 -17.94 -14.68 -6.83
C ALA A 631 -16.80 -15.19 -7.72
N VAL A 632 -15.62 -15.37 -7.14
CA VAL A 632 -14.40 -15.75 -7.86
C VAL A 632 -13.86 -17.07 -7.29
N LEU A 633 -13.79 -18.08 -8.15
CA LEU A 633 -13.30 -19.42 -7.84
C LEU A 633 -11.82 -19.55 -8.15
N PHE A 634 -11.07 -20.14 -7.24
CA PHE A 634 -9.65 -20.44 -7.34
C PHE A 634 -9.42 -21.96 -7.24
N VAL A 635 -8.81 -22.52 -8.28
CA VAL A 635 -8.50 -23.95 -8.38
C VAL A 635 -7.00 -24.13 -8.62
N PRO A 636 -6.22 -24.52 -7.59
CA PRO A 636 -4.84 -24.94 -7.78
C PRO A 636 -4.80 -26.19 -8.67
N LEU A 637 -3.93 -26.18 -9.68
CA LEU A 637 -3.78 -27.27 -10.65
C LEU A 637 -2.32 -27.69 -10.73
N ARG A 638 -2.07 -28.99 -10.55
CA ARG A 638 -0.77 -29.57 -10.93
C ARG A 638 -0.57 -29.49 -12.44
N SER A 639 0.66 -29.68 -12.91
CA SER A 639 1.02 -29.51 -14.32
C SER A 639 0.19 -30.38 -15.29
N TRP A 640 -0.34 -31.53 -14.85
CA TRP A 640 -1.19 -32.42 -15.65
C TRP A 640 -2.71 -32.29 -15.41
N GLU A 641 -3.15 -31.51 -14.42
CA GLU A 641 -4.58 -31.39 -14.08
C GLU A 641 -5.29 -30.40 -15.02
N SER A 642 -6.57 -30.65 -15.31
CA SER A 642 -7.39 -29.71 -16.10
C SER A 642 -8.35 -28.95 -15.19
N PRO A 643 -8.75 -27.71 -15.55
CA PRO A 643 -9.86 -27.02 -14.91
C PRO A 643 -11.10 -27.92 -14.79
N PRO A 644 -11.90 -27.80 -13.72
CA PRO A 644 -13.09 -28.62 -13.54
C PRO A 644 -14.17 -28.27 -14.58
N ASP A 645 -14.78 -29.31 -15.17
CA ASP A 645 -15.89 -29.14 -16.13
C ASP A 645 -17.20 -28.68 -15.45
N THR A 646 -17.33 -28.89 -14.14
CA THR A 646 -18.51 -28.52 -13.35
C THR A 646 -18.16 -27.42 -12.35
N LEU A 647 -18.90 -26.31 -12.44
CA LEU A 647 -18.75 -25.17 -11.54
C LEU A 647 -19.63 -25.34 -10.28
N PRO A 648 -19.21 -24.82 -9.12
CA PRO A 648 -20.03 -24.84 -7.91
C PRO A 648 -21.23 -23.89 -8.04
N GLU A 649 -22.33 -24.22 -7.36
CA GLU A 649 -23.47 -23.32 -7.22
C GLU A 649 -23.12 -22.16 -6.28
N ILE A 650 -23.57 -20.96 -6.63
CA ILE A 650 -23.40 -19.75 -5.81
C ILE A 650 -24.62 -19.57 -4.91
N THR A 651 -24.42 -19.65 -3.60
CA THR A 651 -25.46 -19.40 -2.57
C THR A 651 -25.14 -18.14 -1.78
N PRO A 652 -26.15 -17.45 -1.21
CA PRO A 652 -25.92 -16.31 -0.32
C PRO A 652 -24.94 -16.61 0.82
N LEU A 653 -24.16 -15.61 1.24
CA LEU A 653 -23.20 -15.77 2.36
C LEU A 653 -23.90 -16.26 3.63
N ALA A 654 -25.09 -15.75 3.91
CA ALA A 654 -25.91 -16.15 5.06
C ALA A 654 -26.34 -17.63 5.05
N ASP A 655 -26.32 -18.29 3.88
CA ASP A 655 -26.70 -19.69 3.70
C ASP A 655 -25.48 -20.62 3.63
N TRP A 656 -24.26 -20.09 3.76
CA TRP A 656 -23.06 -20.93 3.76
C TRP A 656 -23.05 -21.88 4.95
N GLN A 657 -22.77 -23.15 4.67
CA GLN A 657 -22.65 -24.23 5.64
C GLN A 657 -21.44 -25.11 5.27
N VAL A 658 -20.88 -25.80 6.26
CA VAL A 658 -19.90 -26.87 6.05
C VAL A 658 -20.57 -28.24 6.12
N PRO A 659 -20.15 -29.22 5.31
CA PRO A 659 -20.64 -30.58 5.42
C PRO A 659 -20.26 -31.23 6.76
N ALA A 660 -21.04 -32.22 7.21
CA ALA A 660 -20.72 -33.03 8.39
C ALA A 660 -19.46 -33.90 8.17
N ASN A 661 -18.98 -34.54 9.26
CA ASN A 661 -17.78 -35.38 9.22
C ASN A 661 -17.86 -36.48 8.15
N PRO A 662 -16.85 -36.61 7.29
CA PRO A 662 -16.83 -37.63 6.23
C PRO A 662 -16.56 -39.03 6.78
N PRO A 663 -16.96 -40.10 6.06
CA PRO A 663 -16.31 -41.40 6.22
C PRO A 663 -14.83 -41.29 5.83
N VAL A 664 -13.95 -42.01 6.52
CA VAL A 664 -12.49 -41.91 6.33
C VAL A 664 -11.84 -43.25 6.05
N LEU A 665 -10.63 -43.22 5.47
CA LEU A 665 -9.75 -44.38 5.38
C LEU A 665 -8.96 -44.56 6.67
N ALA A 666 -8.60 -45.81 6.99
CA ALA A 666 -7.62 -46.13 8.02
C ALA A 666 -6.19 -46.10 7.48
N ASN A 667 -5.99 -46.43 6.20
CA ASN A 667 -4.68 -46.42 5.55
C ASN A 667 -4.78 -46.40 4.02
N ILE A 668 -3.72 -45.95 3.35
CA ILE A 668 -3.50 -46.06 1.91
C ILE A 668 -2.20 -46.85 1.71
N HIS A 669 -2.13 -47.73 0.70
CA HIS A 669 -0.92 -48.47 0.35
C HIS A 669 -0.55 -48.24 -1.11
N ILE A 670 0.74 -48.10 -1.38
CA ILE A 670 1.35 -47.99 -2.70
C ILE A 670 2.21 -49.24 -2.91
N ASP A 671 1.86 -50.07 -3.89
CA ASP A 671 2.50 -51.37 -4.13
C ASP A 671 2.59 -52.22 -2.84
N GLU A 672 1.46 -52.31 -2.13
CA GLU A 672 1.30 -53.00 -0.82
C GLU A 672 2.07 -52.37 0.36
N VAL A 673 2.82 -51.28 0.15
CA VAL A 673 3.52 -50.55 1.21
C VAL A 673 2.62 -49.44 1.78
N PRO A 674 2.39 -49.40 3.11
CA PRO A 674 1.63 -48.33 3.74
C PRO A 674 2.19 -46.94 3.44
N LEU A 675 1.31 -45.97 3.15
CA LEU A 675 1.68 -44.58 2.93
C LEU A 675 2.17 -43.97 4.25
N THR A 676 3.43 -43.54 4.25
CA THR A 676 4.05 -42.87 5.39
C THR A 676 3.27 -41.59 5.73
N ASN A 677 3.03 -41.35 7.02
CA ASN A 677 2.30 -40.18 7.51
C ASN A 677 0.88 -40.06 6.95
N PHE A 678 0.18 -41.18 6.71
CA PHE A 678 -1.26 -41.16 6.48
C PHE A 678 -1.99 -40.54 7.70
N ALA A 679 -3.03 -39.75 7.44
CA ALA A 679 -3.93 -39.20 8.43
C ALA A 679 -5.36 -39.22 7.88
N PRO A 680 -6.36 -39.74 8.61
CA PRO A 680 -7.73 -39.87 8.11
C PRO A 680 -8.37 -38.56 7.63
N SER A 681 -7.95 -37.41 8.17
CA SER A 681 -8.45 -36.08 7.81
C SER A 681 -7.67 -35.39 6.68
N VAL A 682 -6.65 -36.04 6.10
CA VAL A 682 -5.88 -35.52 4.96
C VAL A 682 -6.32 -36.25 3.70
N PHE A 683 -6.89 -35.50 2.76
CA PHE A 683 -7.57 -36.08 1.58
C PHE A 683 -6.77 -35.99 0.27
N THR A 684 -5.54 -35.49 0.34
CA THR A 684 -4.66 -35.32 -0.81
C THR A 684 -3.26 -35.70 -0.41
N TYR A 685 -2.60 -36.49 -1.25
CA TYR A 685 -1.23 -36.93 -1.04
C TYR A 685 -0.45 -36.83 -2.36
N ASP A 686 0.79 -36.38 -2.28
CA ASP A 686 1.72 -36.33 -3.40
C ASP A 686 2.82 -37.38 -3.21
N THR A 687 3.11 -38.14 -4.26
CA THR A 687 4.18 -39.16 -4.30
C THR A 687 5.07 -38.90 -5.51
N LEU A 688 6.33 -38.58 -5.24
CA LEU A 688 7.36 -38.44 -6.27
C LEU A 688 8.01 -39.80 -6.53
N LEU A 689 7.89 -40.30 -7.76
CA LEU A 689 8.45 -41.56 -8.21
C LEU A 689 9.88 -41.37 -8.75
N PRO A 690 10.76 -42.39 -8.68
CA PRO A 690 12.13 -42.29 -9.20
C PRO A 690 12.18 -41.98 -10.70
N VAL A 691 13.28 -41.34 -11.13
CA VAL A 691 13.56 -41.04 -12.54
C VAL A 691 13.44 -42.30 -13.40
N GLY A 692 12.73 -42.20 -14.53
CA GLY A 692 12.55 -43.30 -15.48
C GLY A 692 11.42 -44.28 -15.13
N THR A 693 10.64 -44.01 -14.07
CA THR A 693 9.44 -44.81 -13.77
C THR A 693 8.41 -44.65 -14.89
N THR A 694 7.97 -45.77 -15.46
CA THR A 694 7.01 -45.81 -16.58
C THR A 694 5.72 -46.56 -16.24
N GLN A 695 5.72 -47.35 -15.16
CA GLN A 695 4.55 -48.08 -14.69
C GLN A 695 3.89 -47.33 -13.53
N VAL A 696 2.57 -47.18 -13.60
CA VAL A 696 1.79 -46.59 -12.50
C VAL A 696 1.78 -47.57 -11.31
N PRO A 697 2.15 -47.14 -10.09
CA PRO A 697 2.04 -47.96 -8.89
C PRO A 697 0.60 -48.39 -8.59
N THR A 698 0.42 -49.59 -8.04
CA THR A 698 -0.92 -50.08 -7.67
C THR A 698 -1.30 -49.53 -6.30
N VAL A 699 -2.43 -48.82 -6.22
CA VAL A 699 -2.95 -48.29 -4.96
C VAL A 699 -4.00 -49.22 -4.36
N SER A 700 -3.92 -49.46 -3.06
CA SER A 700 -5.01 -50.06 -2.28
C SER A 700 -5.28 -49.24 -1.02
N ALA A 701 -6.44 -49.42 -0.41
CA ALA A 701 -6.85 -48.64 0.76
C ALA A 701 -7.62 -49.49 1.76
N THR A 702 -7.44 -49.17 3.04
CA THR A 702 -8.14 -49.83 4.14
C THR A 702 -9.26 -48.93 4.64
N PRO A 703 -10.53 -49.38 4.64
CA PRO A 703 -11.64 -48.61 5.18
C PRO A 703 -11.43 -48.29 6.66
N GLY A 704 -11.86 -47.10 7.10
CA GLY A 704 -11.84 -46.71 8.52
C GLY A 704 -12.82 -47.51 9.38
N GLU A 705 -13.92 -47.96 8.79
CA GLU A 705 -14.96 -48.77 9.43
C GLU A 705 -15.42 -49.90 8.51
N GLU A 706 -15.76 -51.07 9.08
CA GLU A 706 -16.20 -52.25 8.31
C GLU A 706 -17.43 -52.00 7.43
N SER A 707 -18.25 -50.98 7.74
CA SER A 707 -19.47 -50.65 7.01
C SER A 707 -19.27 -49.69 5.82
N THR A 708 -18.02 -49.35 5.50
CA THR A 708 -17.68 -48.41 4.41
C THR A 708 -17.22 -49.13 3.14
N ASP A 709 -17.79 -48.74 1.99
CA ASP A 709 -17.36 -49.20 0.66
C ASP A 709 -16.23 -48.31 0.14
N VAL A 710 -15.20 -48.90 -0.48
CA VAL A 710 -14.04 -48.18 -1.03
C VAL A 710 -13.89 -48.51 -2.51
N GLN A 711 -14.11 -47.52 -3.36
CA GLN A 711 -13.95 -47.62 -4.81
C GLN A 711 -12.69 -46.89 -5.25
N ILE A 712 -11.78 -47.61 -5.90
CA ILE A 712 -10.48 -47.07 -6.32
C ILE A 712 -10.42 -46.97 -7.84
N GLN A 713 -10.22 -45.76 -8.35
CA GLN A 713 -9.90 -45.49 -9.74
C GLN A 713 -8.40 -45.22 -9.86
N GLN A 714 -7.66 -46.22 -10.34
CA GLN A 714 -6.20 -46.11 -10.54
C GLN A 714 -5.87 -45.05 -11.60
N ALA A 715 -4.75 -44.36 -11.42
CA ALA A 715 -4.12 -43.62 -12.50
C ALA A 715 -3.79 -44.56 -13.67
N THR A 716 -3.93 -44.06 -14.90
CA THR A 716 -3.63 -44.83 -16.13
C THR A 716 -2.33 -44.39 -16.81
N THR A 717 -1.77 -43.25 -16.39
CA THR A 717 -0.57 -42.61 -16.95
C THR A 717 0.27 -42.00 -15.84
N LEU A 718 1.53 -41.73 -16.13
CA LEU A 718 2.43 -40.94 -15.29
C LEU A 718 2.86 -39.66 -16.05
N PRO A 719 2.92 -38.49 -15.39
CA PRO A 719 2.29 -38.23 -14.09
C PRO A 719 0.76 -38.43 -14.14
N GLY A 720 0.13 -38.64 -12.99
CA GLY A 720 -1.30 -38.96 -12.92
C GLY A 720 -1.86 -39.09 -11.50
N THR A 721 -3.18 -39.23 -11.38
CA THR A 721 -3.89 -39.21 -10.08
C THR A 721 -4.72 -40.48 -9.90
N THR A 722 -4.54 -41.18 -8.79
CA THR A 722 -5.45 -42.23 -8.32
C THR A 722 -6.50 -41.61 -7.39
N SER A 723 -7.78 -41.89 -7.63
CA SER A 723 -8.89 -41.44 -6.80
C SER A 723 -9.49 -42.59 -6.00
N MET A 724 -9.78 -42.36 -4.72
CA MET A 724 -10.40 -43.33 -3.82
C MET A 724 -11.68 -42.72 -3.23
N MET A 725 -12.83 -43.25 -3.61
CA MET A 725 -14.13 -42.86 -3.06
C MET A 725 -14.49 -43.79 -1.90
N VAL A 726 -14.71 -43.23 -0.72
CA VAL A 726 -15.16 -43.96 0.48
C VAL A 726 -16.61 -43.59 0.73
N THR A 727 -17.49 -44.58 0.82
CA THR A 727 -18.93 -44.36 1.02
C THR A 727 -19.40 -45.11 2.26
N ALA A 728 -20.01 -44.40 3.20
CA ALA A 728 -20.65 -44.99 4.37
C ALA A 728 -22.00 -45.63 4.02
N SER A 729 -22.49 -46.47 4.92
CA SER A 729 -23.78 -47.16 4.77
C SER A 729 -25.01 -46.22 4.69
N ASP A 730 -24.89 -44.99 5.19
CA ASP A 730 -25.94 -43.96 5.08
C ASP A 730 -25.89 -43.18 3.74
N GLY A 731 -24.94 -43.50 2.87
CA GLY A 731 -24.73 -42.86 1.57
C GLY A 731 -23.83 -41.63 1.60
N THR A 732 -23.33 -41.18 2.77
CA THR A 732 -22.32 -40.13 2.82
C THR A 732 -21.00 -40.62 2.22
N SER A 733 -20.28 -39.76 1.50
CA SER A 733 -19.06 -40.16 0.79
C SER A 733 -17.94 -39.13 0.89
N THR A 734 -16.68 -39.60 0.89
CA THR A 734 -15.48 -38.76 0.79
C THR A 734 -14.55 -39.24 -0.32
N ARG A 735 -13.69 -38.35 -0.81
CA ARG A 735 -12.73 -38.65 -1.87
C ARG A 735 -11.30 -38.32 -1.42
N TYR A 736 -10.44 -39.33 -1.42
CA TYR A 736 -8.99 -39.18 -1.33
C TYR A 736 -8.36 -39.14 -2.73
N LEU A 737 -7.33 -38.31 -2.89
CA LEU A 737 -6.52 -38.23 -4.09
C LEU A 737 -5.06 -38.56 -3.77
N LEU A 738 -4.47 -39.46 -4.54
CA LEU A 738 -3.05 -39.77 -4.50
C LEU A 738 -2.44 -39.41 -5.87
N HIS A 739 -1.56 -38.42 -5.87
CA HIS A 739 -0.91 -37.88 -7.05
C HIS A 739 0.46 -38.53 -7.22
N PHE A 740 0.71 -39.06 -8.42
CA PHE A 740 2.00 -39.59 -8.82
C PHE A 740 2.66 -38.62 -9.78
N ASP A 741 3.81 -38.11 -9.38
CA ASP A 741 4.73 -37.40 -10.25
C ASP A 741 5.98 -38.24 -10.47
N VAL A 742 6.72 -38.02 -11.56
CA VAL A 742 7.97 -38.72 -11.84
C VAL A 742 9.10 -37.71 -11.76
N ALA A 743 10.09 -38.00 -10.90
CA ALA A 743 11.29 -37.18 -10.82
C ALA A 743 11.90 -37.04 -12.21
N LYS A 744 12.16 -35.79 -12.62
CA LYS A 744 12.82 -35.50 -13.89
C LYS A 744 14.31 -35.84 -13.77
N PRO A 745 14.95 -36.34 -14.84
CA PRO A 745 16.40 -36.51 -14.83
C PRO A 745 17.06 -35.14 -14.62
N LEU A 746 18.03 -35.07 -13.71
CA LEU A 746 18.84 -33.86 -13.56
C LEU A 746 19.52 -33.56 -14.89
N LEU A 747 19.21 -32.39 -15.47
CA LEU A 747 19.93 -31.92 -16.65
C LEU A 747 21.39 -31.71 -16.26
N THR A 748 22.32 -32.22 -17.06
CA THR A 748 23.75 -31.99 -16.85
C THR A 748 24.19 -30.85 -17.76
N PRO A 749 24.67 -29.70 -17.23
CA PRO A 749 25.12 -28.60 -18.06
C PRO A 749 26.39 -28.99 -18.84
N ILE A 750 26.54 -28.40 -20.02
CA ILE A 750 27.75 -28.47 -20.84
C ILE A 750 28.83 -27.70 -20.11
N ALA A 751 29.93 -28.39 -19.77
CA ALA A 751 31.06 -27.77 -19.08
C ALA A 751 31.61 -26.55 -19.85
N VAL A 752 31.64 -25.41 -19.16
CA VAL A 752 32.32 -24.19 -19.60
C VAL A 752 33.82 -24.32 -19.28
N THR A 753 34.66 -24.06 -20.29
CA THR A 753 36.14 -24.12 -20.14
C THR A 753 36.76 -22.77 -19.77
N GLU A 754 36.13 -21.67 -20.15
CA GLU A 754 36.54 -20.31 -19.82
C GLU A 754 35.32 -19.40 -19.80
N VAL A 755 35.27 -18.48 -18.83
CA VAL A 755 34.32 -17.37 -18.80
C VAL A 755 35.08 -16.05 -18.70
N ILE A 756 34.75 -15.10 -19.58
CA ILE A 756 35.29 -13.74 -19.53
C ILE A 756 34.16 -12.73 -19.79
N ALA A 757 34.32 -11.50 -19.33
CA ALA A 757 33.38 -10.42 -19.56
C ALA A 757 34.07 -9.19 -20.16
N SER A 758 33.27 -8.26 -20.68
CA SER A 758 33.72 -6.94 -21.15
C SER A 758 34.35 -6.13 -20.01
N THR A 759 33.60 -5.98 -18.91
CA THR A 759 34.03 -5.34 -17.67
C THR A 759 33.43 -6.05 -16.45
N THR A 760 33.81 -5.60 -15.25
CA THR A 760 33.43 -6.22 -13.98
C THR A 760 33.42 -5.17 -12.88
N ASP A 761 32.41 -5.22 -12.02
CA ASP A 761 32.29 -4.37 -10.83
C ASP A 761 32.80 -5.07 -9.56
N ALA A 762 33.81 -4.48 -8.92
CA ALA A 762 34.38 -4.93 -7.64
C ALA A 762 34.67 -6.46 -7.59
N ASP A 763 34.13 -7.14 -6.57
CA ASP A 763 34.27 -8.59 -6.35
C ASP A 763 33.22 -9.43 -7.12
N ASN A 764 32.37 -8.81 -7.94
CA ASN A 764 31.32 -9.47 -8.72
C ASN A 764 31.86 -9.98 -10.06
N ILE A 765 32.81 -10.91 -10.01
CA ILE A 765 33.61 -11.40 -11.15
C ILE A 765 32.87 -12.43 -12.03
N PRO A 766 33.28 -12.65 -13.30
CA PRO A 766 32.58 -13.56 -14.23
C PRO A 766 32.48 -15.01 -13.76
N SER A 767 33.46 -15.51 -12.98
CA SER A 767 33.45 -16.88 -12.47
C SER A 767 32.37 -17.15 -11.43
N ASN A 768 31.79 -16.11 -10.82
CA ASN A 768 30.67 -16.24 -9.90
C ASN A 768 29.39 -16.68 -10.61
N THR A 769 29.37 -16.75 -11.95
CA THR A 769 28.20 -17.24 -12.72
C THR A 769 28.22 -18.74 -12.98
N LEU A 770 29.15 -19.47 -12.35
CA LEU A 770 29.43 -20.90 -12.57
C LEU A 770 29.73 -21.61 -11.24
N ASP A 771 29.32 -21.06 -10.10
CA ASP A 771 29.68 -21.54 -8.76
C ASP A 771 28.52 -22.19 -7.99
N ASP A 772 27.35 -22.31 -8.64
CA ASP A 772 26.09 -22.83 -8.09
C ASP A 772 25.62 -22.05 -6.85
N ASN A 773 25.99 -20.77 -6.74
CA ASN A 773 25.66 -19.92 -5.59
C ASN A 773 24.91 -18.65 -6.01
N LEU A 774 23.59 -18.63 -5.81
CA LEU A 774 22.75 -17.48 -6.16
C LEU A 774 23.05 -16.20 -5.34
N ASP A 775 23.84 -16.29 -4.26
CA ASP A 775 24.28 -15.14 -3.47
C ASP A 775 25.47 -14.39 -4.09
N THR A 776 26.24 -15.06 -4.95
CA THR A 776 27.34 -14.45 -5.72
C THR A 776 26.83 -14.07 -7.12
N ARG A 777 27.55 -13.18 -7.80
CA ARG A 777 27.16 -12.72 -9.15
C ARG A 777 28.32 -12.17 -9.94
N TRP A 778 28.18 -12.15 -11.26
CA TRP A 778 28.87 -11.19 -12.11
C TRP A 778 28.08 -9.89 -12.17
N SER A 779 28.74 -8.73 -12.25
CA SER A 779 28.05 -7.46 -12.49
C SER A 779 28.85 -6.50 -13.37
N SER A 780 28.14 -5.79 -14.26
CA SER A 780 28.70 -4.72 -15.07
C SER A 780 27.64 -3.65 -15.39
N GLU A 781 28.00 -2.37 -15.22
CA GLU A 781 27.12 -1.24 -15.49
C GLU A 781 27.22 -0.81 -16.97
N GLY A 782 26.08 -0.69 -17.65
CA GLY A 782 26.02 -0.13 -19.00
C GLY A 782 25.22 -0.97 -20.00
N THR A 783 24.88 -0.36 -21.12
CA THR A 783 24.19 -1.00 -22.24
C THR A 783 25.19 -1.64 -23.19
N GLY A 784 25.00 -2.92 -23.51
CA GLY A 784 25.88 -3.68 -24.40
C GLY A 784 27.06 -4.35 -23.69
N GLU A 785 27.12 -4.28 -22.35
CA GLU A 785 28.08 -5.06 -21.56
C GLU A 785 27.80 -6.54 -21.70
N TRP A 786 28.85 -7.37 -21.75
CA TRP A 786 28.69 -8.77 -22.11
C TRP A 786 29.54 -9.71 -21.27
N ILE A 787 29.03 -10.92 -21.08
CA ILE A 787 29.74 -12.06 -20.53
C ILE A 787 29.74 -13.21 -21.55
N ARG A 788 30.89 -13.87 -21.72
CA ARG A 788 31.15 -14.86 -22.75
C ARG A 788 31.67 -16.16 -22.14
N TYR A 789 31.10 -17.27 -22.59
CA TYR A 789 31.43 -18.63 -22.20
C TYR A 789 32.07 -19.38 -23.40
N ASP A 790 33.24 -19.99 -23.20
CA ASP A 790 33.89 -20.91 -24.15
C ASP A 790 33.60 -22.37 -23.76
N LEU A 791 32.94 -23.11 -24.63
CA LEU A 791 32.63 -24.54 -24.45
C LEU A 791 33.83 -25.47 -24.78
N GLY A 792 34.98 -24.89 -25.13
CA GLY A 792 36.25 -25.55 -25.46
C GLY A 792 36.31 -26.17 -26.87
N SER A 793 35.15 -26.47 -27.44
CA SER A 793 34.95 -27.02 -28.79
C SER A 793 33.52 -26.72 -29.25
N ILE A 794 33.23 -26.88 -30.54
CA ILE A 794 31.84 -26.80 -31.02
C ILE A 794 31.02 -27.92 -30.36
N LYS A 795 29.94 -27.54 -29.67
CA LYS A 795 28.94 -28.42 -29.04
C LYS A 795 27.57 -28.13 -29.63
N GLN A 796 26.67 -29.11 -29.54
CA GLN A 796 25.25 -28.86 -29.76
C GLN A 796 24.66 -28.23 -28.51
N VAL A 797 23.97 -27.11 -28.69
CA VAL A 797 23.33 -26.35 -27.62
C VAL A 797 21.87 -26.12 -28.02
N GLN A 798 20.96 -26.28 -27.07
CA GLN A 798 19.53 -26.01 -27.27
C GLN A 798 19.01 -24.89 -26.38
N SER A 799 19.60 -24.69 -25.21
CA SER A 799 19.18 -23.63 -24.29
C SER A 799 20.29 -23.13 -23.38
N VAL A 800 20.07 -21.93 -22.85
CA VAL A 800 20.87 -21.32 -21.80
C VAL A 800 19.92 -21.05 -20.63
N ALA A 801 20.26 -21.53 -19.43
CA ALA A 801 19.55 -21.20 -18.20
C ALA A 801 20.31 -20.09 -17.47
N MET A 802 19.61 -19.06 -17.00
CA MET A 802 20.23 -17.90 -16.37
C MET A 802 19.43 -17.45 -15.15
N ALA A 803 20.10 -17.27 -14.02
CA ALA A 803 19.58 -16.61 -12.84
C ALA A 803 20.13 -15.19 -12.78
N TRP A 804 19.29 -14.25 -12.33
CA TRP A 804 19.64 -12.83 -12.28
C TRP A 804 19.50 -12.31 -10.85
N PHE A 805 20.38 -11.40 -10.47
CA PHE A 805 20.36 -10.81 -9.13
C PHE A 805 19.09 -9.99 -8.94
N ARG A 806 18.29 -10.35 -7.93
CA ARG A 806 16.94 -9.79 -7.71
C ARG A 806 16.04 -9.98 -8.93
N GLY A 807 16.18 -11.13 -9.59
CA GLY A 807 15.39 -11.51 -10.74
C GLY A 807 13.90 -11.67 -10.43
N ASP A 808 13.52 -11.69 -9.15
CA ASP A 808 12.13 -11.64 -8.64
C ASP A 808 11.62 -10.22 -8.34
N GLN A 809 12.46 -9.21 -8.52
CA GLN A 809 12.15 -7.79 -8.28
C GLN A 809 12.42 -6.92 -9.51
N ARG A 810 13.21 -7.42 -10.47
CA ARG A 810 13.70 -6.69 -11.64
C ARG A 810 13.58 -7.54 -12.89
N GLN A 811 13.18 -6.93 -13.99
CA GLN A 811 13.37 -7.51 -15.31
C GLN A 811 14.71 -7.04 -15.86
N SER A 812 15.56 -7.97 -16.27
CA SER A 812 16.82 -7.71 -16.94
C SER A 812 16.65 -7.93 -18.44
N PHE A 813 17.25 -7.08 -19.26
CA PHE A 813 17.09 -7.09 -20.71
C PHE A 813 18.39 -7.56 -21.35
N PHE A 814 18.33 -8.51 -22.29
CA PHE A 814 19.54 -9.10 -22.85
C PHE A 814 19.34 -9.77 -24.22
N ASP A 815 20.45 -9.97 -24.90
CA ASP A 815 20.57 -10.82 -26.09
C ASP A 815 21.43 -12.04 -25.78
N ILE A 816 21.08 -13.19 -26.36
CA ILE A 816 21.98 -14.35 -26.42
C ILE A 816 22.55 -14.42 -27.84
N GLN A 817 23.88 -14.46 -27.91
CA GLN A 817 24.62 -14.53 -29.16
C GLN A 817 25.53 -15.75 -29.18
N ILE A 818 25.71 -16.32 -30.36
CA ILE A 818 26.58 -17.49 -30.59
C ILE A 818 27.69 -17.18 -31.58
N SER A 819 28.80 -17.91 -31.50
CA SER A 819 29.95 -17.80 -32.41
C SER A 819 30.80 -19.08 -32.43
N ASP A 820 31.41 -19.38 -33.57
CA ASP A 820 32.42 -20.44 -33.70
C ASP A 820 33.86 -19.94 -33.48
N ASP A 821 34.10 -18.63 -33.66
CA ASP A 821 35.43 -18.02 -33.71
C ASP A 821 35.64 -16.86 -32.72
N ALA A 822 34.62 -16.54 -31.91
CA ALA A 822 34.57 -15.43 -30.94
C ALA A 822 34.70 -14.01 -31.55
N THR A 823 34.61 -13.89 -32.88
CA THR A 823 34.70 -12.60 -33.60
C THR A 823 33.43 -12.29 -34.39
N ASN A 824 32.82 -13.29 -35.03
CA ASN A 824 31.57 -13.17 -35.77
C ASN A 824 30.42 -13.70 -34.91
N TRP A 825 29.48 -12.82 -34.56
CA TRP A 825 28.40 -13.12 -33.62
C TRP A 825 27.03 -13.08 -34.30
N ALA A 826 26.18 -14.06 -34.00
CA ALA A 826 24.78 -14.08 -34.41
C ALA A 826 23.87 -14.06 -33.17
N THR A 827 22.92 -13.13 -33.12
CA THR A 827 21.86 -13.12 -32.10
C THR A 827 20.86 -14.23 -32.38
N VAL A 828 20.68 -15.11 -31.41
CA VAL A 828 19.73 -16.24 -31.46
C VAL A 828 18.54 -16.06 -30.51
N PHE A 829 18.67 -15.15 -29.55
CA PHE A 829 17.59 -14.74 -28.66
C PHE A 829 17.76 -13.26 -28.32
N SER A 830 16.64 -12.54 -28.21
CA SER A 830 16.57 -11.16 -27.72
C SER A 830 15.30 -11.03 -26.87
N GLY A 831 15.43 -10.56 -25.64
CA GLY A 831 14.29 -10.50 -24.73
C GLY A 831 14.62 -9.94 -23.35
N ALA A 832 13.77 -10.30 -22.40
CA ALA A 832 13.90 -9.93 -21.00
C ALA A 832 13.69 -11.15 -20.11
N THR A 833 14.18 -11.08 -18.87
CA THR A 833 13.79 -12.00 -17.80
C THR A 833 12.33 -11.82 -17.43
N SER A 834 11.73 -12.82 -16.78
CA SER A 834 10.35 -12.69 -16.29
C SER A 834 10.20 -11.57 -15.25
N GLY A 835 11.22 -11.39 -14.39
CA GLY A 835 11.11 -10.54 -13.22
C GLY A 835 10.46 -11.23 -12.01
N GLU A 836 10.38 -12.57 -12.01
CA GLU A 836 9.59 -13.36 -11.06
C GLU A 836 10.38 -14.30 -10.17
N THR A 837 11.66 -14.54 -10.47
CA THR A 837 12.46 -15.55 -9.76
C THR A 837 13.92 -15.17 -9.67
N ASN A 838 14.55 -15.54 -8.56
CA ASN A 838 16.00 -15.53 -8.41
C ASN A 838 16.64 -16.83 -8.91
N GLU A 839 15.84 -17.84 -9.21
CA GLU A 839 16.29 -19.11 -9.80
C GLU A 839 16.60 -18.95 -11.30
N GLN A 840 17.24 -19.96 -11.89
CA GLN A 840 17.54 -19.94 -13.32
C GLN A 840 16.29 -20.08 -14.18
N GLU A 841 16.17 -19.19 -15.17
CA GLU A 841 15.17 -19.28 -16.23
C GLU A 841 15.78 -19.86 -17.51
N PHE A 842 15.05 -20.74 -18.19
CA PHE A 842 15.52 -21.40 -19.42
C PHE A 842 15.12 -20.64 -20.68
N TYR A 843 16.11 -20.32 -21.50
CA TYR A 843 15.95 -19.64 -22.77
C TYR A 843 16.34 -20.56 -23.93
N SER A 844 15.36 -20.93 -24.76
CA SER A 844 15.61 -21.70 -25.97
C SER A 844 16.34 -20.85 -27.00
N ILE A 845 17.39 -21.42 -27.60
CA ILE A 845 18.14 -20.80 -28.69
C ILE A 845 18.06 -21.62 -29.99
N GLY A 846 17.18 -22.63 -30.02
CA GLY A 846 17.12 -23.64 -31.07
C GLY A 846 18.28 -24.64 -31.00
N ASP A 847 18.19 -25.74 -31.75
CA ASP A 847 19.26 -26.75 -31.81
C ASP A 847 20.41 -26.28 -32.71
N VAL A 848 21.42 -25.66 -32.10
CA VAL A 848 22.51 -24.96 -32.80
C VAL A 848 23.90 -25.50 -32.40
N PRO A 849 24.78 -25.78 -33.38
CA PRO A 849 26.18 -26.05 -33.11
C PRO A 849 26.91 -24.72 -32.85
N THR A 850 27.59 -24.59 -31.71
CA THR A 850 28.40 -23.40 -31.39
C THR A 850 29.55 -23.76 -30.44
N ARG A 851 30.63 -22.97 -30.46
CA ARG A 851 31.69 -23.03 -29.44
C ARG A 851 31.53 -21.96 -28.36
N TYR A 852 31.11 -20.76 -28.75
CA TYR A 852 31.02 -19.61 -27.85
C TYR A 852 29.58 -19.17 -27.69
N ILE A 853 29.21 -18.82 -26.46
CA ILE A 853 27.96 -18.14 -26.14
C ILE A 853 28.31 -16.82 -25.45
N ARG A 854 27.61 -15.76 -25.83
CA ARG A 854 27.74 -14.44 -25.22
C ARG A 854 26.37 -13.90 -24.84
N ILE A 855 26.22 -13.52 -23.59
CA ILE A 855 25.05 -12.81 -23.08
C ILE A 855 25.39 -11.32 -23.13
N VAL A 856 24.60 -10.52 -23.85
CA VAL A 856 24.78 -9.08 -23.98
C VAL A 856 23.68 -8.39 -23.21
N GLY A 857 24.02 -7.80 -22.08
CA GLY A 857 23.09 -7.12 -21.19
C GLY A 857 22.75 -5.70 -21.65
N GLN A 858 21.52 -5.28 -21.40
CA GLN A 858 20.94 -4.00 -21.80
C GLN A 858 20.42 -3.20 -20.58
N GLY A 859 20.85 -3.57 -19.37
CA GLY A 859 20.37 -3.06 -18.09
C GLY A 859 19.13 -3.79 -17.57
N ASN A 860 18.47 -3.20 -16.58
CA ASN A 860 17.24 -3.73 -15.98
C ASN A 860 16.19 -2.62 -15.77
N THR A 861 15.01 -2.98 -15.26
CA THR A 861 13.90 -2.04 -15.03
C THR A 861 14.18 -0.95 -14.00
N GLN A 862 15.22 -1.10 -13.18
CA GLN A 862 15.55 -0.15 -12.11
C GLN A 862 16.80 0.69 -12.42
N ASN A 863 17.80 0.12 -13.09
CA ASN A 863 19.11 0.76 -13.29
C ASN A 863 19.88 0.09 -14.46
N PRO A 864 21.00 0.67 -14.93
CA PRO A 864 21.74 0.14 -16.08
C PRO A 864 22.67 -1.05 -15.76
N PHE A 865 22.64 -1.64 -14.55
CA PHE A 865 23.47 -2.80 -14.24
C PHE A 865 22.95 -4.08 -14.87
N ASN A 866 23.88 -4.92 -15.32
CA ASN A 866 23.65 -6.30 -15.73
C ASN A 866 24.27 -7.19 -14.66
N SER A 867 23.44 -7.93 -13.94
CA SER A 867 23.86 -8.71 -12.77
C SER A 867 23.32 -10.12 -12.86
N ILE A 868 24.17 -11.06 -13.26
CA ILE A 868 23.84 -12.47 -13.47
C ILE A 868 24.42 -13.25 -12.30
N THR A 869 23.59 -14.04 -11.62
CA THR A 869 24.01 -14.86 -10.48
C THR A 869 24.51 -16.22 -10.94
N GLU A 870 23.83 -16.88 -11.89
CA GLU A 870 24.23 -18.22 -12.33
C GLU A 870 23.89 -18.45 -13.82
N VAL A 871 24.72 -19.21 -14.56
CA VAL A 871 24.49 -19.57 -15.96
C VAL A 871 24.84 -21.02 -16.25
N ASP A 872 23.87 -21.75 -16.78
CA ASP A 872 24.07 -23.09 -17.32
C ASP A 872 23.73 -23.18 -18.80
N ILE A 873 24.47 -24.03 -19.52
CA ILE A 873 24.30 -24.22 -20.97
C ILE A 873 23.94 -25.67 -21.23
N TYR A 874 22.83 -25.94 -21.91
CA TYR A 874 22.30 -27.29 -22.09
C TYR A 874 22.16 -27.67 -23.57
N ASN A 875 22.34 -28.96 -23.85
CA ASN A 875 22.05 -29.58 -25.15
C ASN A 875 20.60 -30.08 -25.28
N GLN A 876 19.73 -29.64 -24.37
CA GLN A 876 18.33 -30.05 -24.25
C GLN A 876 17.54 -28.87 -23.66
N TYR A 877 16.30 -28.70 -24.11
CA TYR A 877 15.37 -27.67 -23.62
C TYR A 877 14.24 -28.33 -22.82
N ASP A 878 14.16 -28.04 -21.52
CA ASP A 878 13.08 -28.48 -20.62
C ASP A 878 12.50 -27.26 -19.91
N ALA A 879 11.71 -26.45 -20.61
CA ALA A 879 11.05 -25.29 -20.03
C ALA A 879 9.54 -25.30 -20.34
N PRO A 880 8.73 -24.63 -19.49
CA PRO A 880 7.34 -24.32 -19.82
C PRO A 880 7.26 -23.57 -21.16
N THR A 881 6.17 -23.76 -21.90
CA THR A 881 5.93 -23.04 -23.15
C THR A 881 6.02 -21.52 -22.90
N PRO A 882 6.82 -20.76 -23.68
CA PRO A 882 6.90 -19.31 -23.53
C PRO A 882 5.51 -18.68 -23.71
N LEU A 883 5.02 -17.95 -22.70
CA LEU A 883 3.78 -17.18 -22.86
C LEU A 883 4.05 -15.96 -23.77
N PRO A 884 3.03 -15.48 -24.50
CA PRO A 884 3.15 -14.30 -25.35
C PRO A 884 3.55 -13.05 -24.55
N ALA A 885 4.17 -12.08 -25.25
CA ALA A 885 4.43 -10.76 -24.67
C ALA A 885 3.11 -10.02 -24.42
N THR A 886 3.04 -9.27 -23.33
CA THR A 886 1.82 -8.64 -22.82
C THR A 886 1.96 -7.13 -22.84
N LEU A 887 0.86 -6.37 -22.88
CA LEU A 887 0.92 -4.90 -22.74
C LEU A 887 1.65 -4.52 -21.43
N GLN A 888 2.57 -3.55 -21.51
CA GLN A 888 3.47 -3.20 -20.40
C GLN A 888 3.50 -1.69 -20.13
N ASP A 889 3.61 -0.85 -21.16
CA ASP A 889 3.62 0.60 -20.97
C ASP A 889 2.76 1.29 -22.02
N VAL A 890 2.04 2.32 -21.59
CA VAL A 890 1.30 3.27 -22.44
C VAL A 890 1.87 4.66 -22.22
N THR A 891 1.98 5.45 -23.30
CA THR A 891 2.28 6.88 -23.25
C THR A 891 1.22 7.68 -23.97
N ILE A 892 1.01 8.91 -23.51
CA ILE A 892 0.13 9.89 -24.14
C ILE A 892 0.89 11.21 -24.28
N GLU A 893 0.80 11.81 -25.46
CA GLU A 893 1.43 13.08 -25.77
C GLU A 893 0.45 14.00 -26.51
N ALA A 894 0.62 15.31 -26.31
CA ALA A 894 -0.01 16.35 -27.12
C ALA A 894 1.07 17.29 -27.66
N ALA A 895 0.85 17.84 -28.86
CA ALA A 895 1.78 18.80 -29.45
C ALA A 895 1.97 20.05 -28.56
N SER A 896 0.94 20.44 -27.81
CA SER A 896 1.05 21.46 -26.77
C SER A 896 0.11 21.12 -25.60
N PRO A 897 0.64 20.86 -24.38
CA PRO A 897 -0.18 20.61 -23.19
C PRO A 897 -0.73 21.91 -22.57
N SER A 898 -0.26 23.08 -23.01
CA SER A 898 -0.79 24.38 -22.58
C SER A 898 -1.46 25.08 -23.75
N MET A 899 -2.73 25.42 -23.61
CA MET A 899 -3.52 25.98 -24.71
C MET A 899 -4.51 27.04 -24.22
N PRO A 900 -4.83 28.05 -25.03
CA PRO A 900 -5.88 29.00 -24.68
C PRO A 900 -7.26 28.33 -24.70
N VAL A 901 -8.24 28.89 -24.02
CA VAL A 901 -9.67 28.52 -24.17
C VAL A 901 -10.04 28.51 -25.65
N GLY A 902 -10.68 27.43 -26.12
CA GLY A 902 -11.01 27.19 -27.53
C GLY A 902 -9.88 26.57 -28.37
N GLY A 903 -8.68 26.39 -27.81
CA GLY A 903 -7.59 25.64 -28.42
C GLY A 903 -7.94 24.17 -28.64
N GLU A 904 -7.35 23.57 -29.68
CA GLU A 904 -7.56 22.16 -30.06
C GLU A 904 -6.20 21.52 -30.39
N THR A 905 -6.02 20.26 -30.02
CA THR A 905 -4.86 19.44 -30.40
C THR A 905 -5.26 17.98 -30.58
N GLN A 906 -4.55 17.26 -31.44
CA GLN A 906 -4.67 15.81 -31.53
C GLN A 906 -3.73 15.15 -30.52
N LEU A 907 -4.23 14.15 -29.80
CA LEU A 907 -3.44 13.31 -28.90
C LEU A 907 -2.76 12.19 -29.70
N THR A 908 -1.54 11.86 -29.30
CA THR A 908 -0.78 10.69 -29.78
C THR A 908 -0.63 9.72 -28.62
N VAL A 909 -0.96 8.45 -28.86
CA VAL A 909 -0.79 7.36 -27.90
C VAL A 909 0.17 6.35 -28.49
N ALA A 910 1.11 5.89 -27.67
CA ALA A 910 1.98 4.77 -28.01
C ALA A 910 1.93 3.73 -26.89
N ALA A 911 2.23 2.49 -27.22
CA ALA A 911 2.31 1.42 -26.23
C ALA A 911 3.42 0.42 -26.57
N THR A 912 3.96 -0.23 -25.55
CA THR A 912 4.98 -1.28 -25.65
C THR A 912 4.54 -2.56 -24.94
N LEU A 913 4.95 -3.69 -25.51
CA LEU A 913 4.80 -5.00 -24.89
C LEU A 913 5.94 -5.25 -23.88
N SER A 914 5.80 -6.28 -23.06
CA SER A 914 6.77 -6.70 -22.03
C SER A 914 8.16 -7.08 -22.60
N ASN A 915 8.24 -7.38 -23.90
CA ASN A 915 9.51 -7.57 -24.63
C ASN A 915 10.02 -6.28 -25.31
N ARG A 916 9.47 -5.11 -24.96
CA ARG A 916 9.74 -3.77 -25.52
C ARG A 916 9.36 -3.57 -26.98
N SER A 917 8.71 -4.53 -27.63
CA SER A 917 8.23 -4.31 -28.99
C SER A 917 7.05 -3.32 -28.99
N PRO A 918 6.97 -2.41 -29.97
CA PRO A 918 5.86 -1.48 -30.06
C PRO A 918 4.56 -2.21 -30.43
N VAL A 919 3.45 -1.75 -29.86
CA VAL A 919 2.11 -2.26 -30.16
C VAL A 919 1.56 -1.56 -31.41
N ASP A 920 1.02 -2.33 -32.36
CA ASP A 920 0.20 -1.78 -33.45
C ASP A 920 -1.20 -1.46 -32.92
N LEU A 921 -1.40 -0.19 -32.55
CA LEU A 921 -2.67 0.30 -32.01
C LEU A 921 -3.75 0.50 -33.08
N SER A 922 -3.49 0.25 -34.37
CA SER A 922 -4.48 0.48 -35.43
C SER A 922 -5.71 -0.44 -35.34
N GLN A 923 -5.58 -1.56 -34.62
CA GLN A 923 -6.65 -2.53 -34.39
C GLN A 923 -7.19 -2.48 -32.94
N THR A 924 -6.64 -1.62 -32.10
CA THR A 924 -7.01 -1.51 -30.68
C THR A 924 -7.93 -0.32 -30.46
N THR A 925 -8.97 -0.49 -29.65
CA THR A 925 -9.82 0.65 -29.23
C THR A 925 -9.15 1.36 -28.06
N ILE A 926 -8.88 2.66 -28.22
CA ILE A 926 -8.35 3.51 -27.15
C ILE A 926 -9.52 4.27 -26.53
N HIS A 927 -9.64 4.23 -25.20
CA HIS A 927 -10.65 5.00 -24.47
C HIS A 927 -10.01 6.23 -23.83
N TYR A 928 -10.49 7.42 -24.20
CA TYR A 928 -10.03 8.68 -23.63
C TYR A 928 -11.03 9.21 -22.61
N GLU A 929 -10.51 9.81 -21.54
CA GLU A 929 -11.31 10.49 -20.53
C GLU A 929 -10.62 11.78 -20.05
N SER A 930 -11.44 12.71 -19.54
CA SER A 930 -10.99 13.92 -18.88
C SER A 930 -11.58 13.95 -17.49
N ASN A 931 -10.76 14.22 -16.47
CA ASN A 931 -11.27 14.38 -15.10
C ASN A 931 -12.07 15.68 -14.91
N ASP A 932 -11.91 16.66 -15.80
CA ASP A 932 -12.64 17.93 -15.79
C ASP A 932 -13.03 18.34 -17.21
N THR A 933 -14.24 17.95 -17.61
CA THR A 933 -14.80 18.26 -18.93
C THR A 933 -15.24 19.72 -19.08
N ALA A 934 -15.24 20.51 -17.99
CA ALA A 934 -15.44 21.96 -18.06
C ALA A 934 -14.14 22.69 -18.44
N VAL A 935 -12.98 22.07 -18.21
CA VAL A 935 -11.67 22.59 -18.62
C VAL A 935 -11.22 21.98 -19.95
N GLY A 936 -11.31 20.66 -20.13
CA GLY A 936 -10.84 19.97 -21.33
C GLY A 936 -11.73 18.80 -21.73
N GLN A 937 -12.15 18.74 -22.99
CA GLN A 937 -12.94 17.64 -23.54
C GLN A 937 -12.16 16.89 -24.61
N VAL A 938 -12.18 15.56 -24.55
CA VAL A 938 -11.50 14.69 -25.50
C VAL A 938 -12.51 13.83 -26.24
N SER A 939 -12.39 13.77 -27.57
CA SER A 939 -13.26 12.93 -28.40
C SER A 939 -12.81 11.45 -28.37
N PRO A 940 -13.68 10.51 -28.79
CA PRO A 940 -13.28 9.11 -28.94
C PRO A 940 -12.12 8.87 -29.92
N THR A 941 -11.81 9.83 -30.80
CA THR A 941 -10.67 9.77 -31.73
C THR A 941 -9.43 10.49 -31.21
N GLY A 942 -9.43 10.94 -29.94
CA GLY A 942 -8.28 11.62 -29.31
C GLY A 942 -8.13 13.10 -29.68
N GLU A 943 -9.17 13.75 -30.22
CA GLU A 943 -9.16 15.20 -30.45
C GLU A 943 -9.49 15.91 -29.12
N LEU A 944 -8.52 16.65 -28.57
CA LEU A 944 -8.64 17.36 -27.31
C LEU A 944 -8.95 18.83 -27.54
N ARG A 945 -9.97 19.35 -26.85
CA ARG A 945 -10.43 20.73 -26.91
C ARG A 945 -10.41 21.38 -25.53
N ALA A 946 -9.83 22.57 -25.45
CA ALA A 946 -9.88 23.45 -24.29
C ALA A 946 -11.23 24.16 -24.19
N ILE A 947 -11.91 24.01 -23.06
CA ILE A 947 -13.25 24.51 -22.81
C ILE A 947 -13.25 25.71 -21.85
N GLY A 948 -12.49 25.62 -20.76
CA GLY A 948 -12.50 26.62 -19.69
C GLY A 948 -11.14 26.76 -19.03
N GLU A 949 -10.86 27.93 -18.45
CA GLU A 949 -9.61 28.19 -17.74
C GLU A 949 -9.44 27.22 -16.56
N GLY A 950 -8.22 26.68 -16.42
CA GLY A 950 -7.91 25.73 -15.36
C GLY A 950 -6.91 24.67 -15.79
N SER A 951 -6.93 23.51 -15.14
CA SER A 951 -6.14 22.35 -15.55
C SER A 951 -6.99 21.09 -15.50
N ALA A 952 -6.81 20.22 -16.48
CA ALA A 952 -7.49 18.92 -16.57
C ALA A 952 -6.48 17.81 -16.83
N LYS A 953 -6.67 16.66 -16.19
CA LYS A 953 -5.96 15.42 -16.46
C LYS A 953 -6.71 14.64 -17.51
N ILE A 954 -6.04 14.40 -18.64
CA ILE A 954 -6.53 13.59 -19.75
C ILE A 954 -5.89 12.22 -19.67
N THR A 955 -6.69 11.16 -19.67
CA THR A 955 -6.22 9.78 -19.56
C THR A 955 -6.59 9.01 -20.82
N ALA A 956 -5.65 8.22 -21.34
CA ALA A 956 -5.86 7.27 -22.42
C ALA A 956 -5.66 5.85 -21.88
N TRP A 957 -6.70 5.03 -22.01
CA TRP A 957 -6.71 3.61 -21.67
C TRP A 957 -6.50 2.79 -22.93
N VAL A 958 -5.59 1.81 -22.84
CA VAL A 958 -5.30 0.84 -23.89
C VAL A 958 -5.53 -0.55 -23.31
N GLU A 959 -6.33 -1.35 -24.02
CA GLU A 959 -6.60 -2.74 -23.67
C GLU A 959 -6.14 -3.67 -24.80
N LEU A 960 -5.32 -4.67 -24.46
CA LEU A 960 -4.85 -5.69 -25.38
C LEU A 960 -4.82 -7.04 -24.66
N ASP A 961 -5.55 -8.04 -25.18
CA ASP A 961 -5.63 -9.39 -24.60
C ASP A 961 -6.00 -9.39 -23.10
N ASN A 962 -6.94 -8.51 -22.71
CA ASN A 962 -7.38 -8.24 -21.33
C ASN A 962 -6.31 -7.63 -20.40
N TYR A 963 -5.13 -7.29 -20.92
CA TYR A 963 -4.21 -6.39 -20.24
C TYR A 963 -4.66 -4.96 -20.46
N LEU A 964 -4.93 -4.26 -19.37
CA LEU A 964 -5.37 -2.88 -19.36
C LEU A 964 -4.26 -2.03 -18.75
N ASP A 965 -3.79 -1.06 -19.51
CA ASP A 965 -2.88 -0.03 -19.03
C ASP A 965 -3.34 1.34 -19.49
N TYR A 966 -2.82 2.39 -18.87
CA TYR A 966 -3.18 3.75 -19.18
C TYR A 966 -2.00 4.70 -19.01
N ALA A 967 -2.11 5.83 -19.70
CA ALA A 967 -1.26 6.99 -19.49
C ALA A 967 -2.13 8.22 -19.25
N SER A 968 -1.62 9.16 -18.45
CA SER A 968 -2.29 10.42 -18.22
C SER A 968 -1.37 11.60 -18.48
N MET A 969 -1.92 12.69 -19.00
CA MET A 969 -1.24 13.97 -19.11
C MET A 969 -2.12 15.09 -18.53
N THR A 970 -1.50 16.06 -17.88
CA THR A 970 -2.20 17.27 -17.45
C THR A 970 -2.11 18.31 -18.55
N ILE A 971 -3.24 18.88 -18.93
CA ILE A 971 -3.30 20.11 -19.71
C ILE A 971 -3.55 21.31 -18.82
N THR A 972 -3.03 22.46 -19.23
CA THR A 972 -3.33 23.76 -18.62
C THR A 972 -4.00 24.63 -19.66
N VAL A 973 -5.23 25.04 -19.35
CA VAL A 973 -6.01 25.94 -20.18
C VAL A 973 -5.94 27.34 -19.60
N THR A 974 -5.43 28.28 -20.38
CA THR A 974 -5.42 29.70 -20.02
C THR A 974 -6.55 30.42 -20.71
N ASP A 975 -7.25 31.35 -20.05
CA ASP A 975 -8.10 32.30 -20.74
C ASP A 975 -7.24 33.53 -21.08
N PRO A 976 -6.79 33.70 -22.34
CA PRO A 976 -5.96 34.86 -22.70
C PRO A 976 -6.73 36.20 -22.58
N TYR A 977 -8.02 36.15 -22.27
CA TYR A 977 -8.87 37.30 -22.05
C TYR A 977 -9.15 37.59 -20.58
N THR A 978 -8.67 36.76 -19.65
CA THR A 978 -8.76 37.00 -18.20
C THR A 978 -7.41 37.49 -17.67
N SER A 979 -7.42 38.56 -16.88
CA SER A 979 -6.24 39.17 -16.27
C SER A 979 -6.44 39.34 -14.77
N ARG A 980 -5.53 38.78 -13.97
CA ARG A 980 -5.44 39.00 -12.52
C ARG A 980 -4.44 40.13 -12.25
N LEU A 981 -4.92 41.24 -11.71
CA LEU A 981 -4.12 42.40 -11.38
C LEU A 981 -4.00 42.51 -9.86
N MET A 982 -2.77 42.63 -9.38
CA MET A 982 -2.51 42.93 -7.97
C MET A 982 -2.70 44.44 -7.71
N PRO A 983 -3.03 44.84 -6.48
CA PRO A 983 -3.05 46.25 -6.11
C PRO A 983 -1.70 46.90 -6.44
N SER A 984 -1.74 48.13 -6.95
CA SER A 984 -0.55 48.98 -7.09
C SER A 984 -0.24 49.77 -5.81
N ALA A 985 -1.24 49.87 -4.91
CA ALA A 985 -1.15 50.45 -3.58
C ALA A 985 -2.38 50.02 -2.75
N ASP A 986 -2.20 49.69 -1.48
CA ASP A 986 -3.25 49.62 -0.47
C ASP A 986 -2.82 50.14 0.91
N ALA A 987 -3.75 50.74 1.65
CA ALA A 987 -3.44 51.20 3.00
C ALA A 987 -4.69 51.34 3.85
N THR A 988 -4.54 51.02 5.14
CA THR A 988 -5.49 51.45 6.16
C THR A 988 -5.21 52.90 6.56
N VAL A 989 -6.25 53.72 6.69
CA VAL A 989 -6.16 55.06 7.30
C VAL A 989 -7.00 55.10 8.56
N ARG A 990 -6.53 55.79 9.59
CA ARG A 990 -7.14 55.76 10.93
C ARG A 990 -7.31 57.15 11.54
N ASP A 991 -8.49 57.43 12.08
CA ASP A 991 -8.83 58.76 12.60
C ASP A 991 -8.19 59.12 13.95
N GLY A 992 -8.57 60.28 14.51
CA GLY A 992 -8.19 60.70 15.86
C GLY A 992 -6.69 60.95 16.04
N SER A 993 -6.09 60.45 17.12
CA SER A 993 -4.66 60.64 17.41
C SER A 993 -3.72 59.91 16.45
N PHE A 994 -4.27 59.05 15.58
CA PHE A 994 -3.53 58.30 14.57
C PHE A 994 -3.62 58.94 13.18
N ALA A 995 -4.24 60.12 13.09
CA ALA A 995 -4.63 60.70 11.80
C ALA A 995 -3.47 61.06 10.86
N ASP A 996 -2.25 61.21 11.40
CA ASP A 996 -1.01 61.44 10.64
C ASP A 996 -0.14 60.16 10.54
N THR A 997 -0.63 59.00 10.97
CA THR A 997 0.10 57.72 10.87
C THR A 997 -0.21 57.04 9.55
N ASN A 998 0.84 56.65 8.82
CA ASN A 998 0.76 55.82 7.63
C ASN A 998 0.82 54.33 8.02
N TYR A 999 0.04 53.49 7.32
CA TYR A 999 -0.05 52.04 7.53
C TYR A 999 0.17 51.24 6.23
N GLY A 1000 0.78 51.83 5.19
CA GLY A 1000 0.94 51.18 3.87
C GLY A 1000 1.95 50.03 3.84
N ASN A 1001 2.65 49.75 4.95
CA ASN A 1001 3.57 48.61 5.07
C ASN A 1001 3.00 47.47 5.95
N ASP A 1002 1.74 47.59 6.39
CA ASP A 1002 1.10 46.58 7.24
C ASP A 1002 0.60 45.41 6.40
N THR A 1003 0.91 44.18 6.81
CA THR A 1003 0.41 42.96 6.11
C THR A 1003 -1.11 42.74 6.18
N GLY A 1004 -1.84 43.58 6.92
CA GLY A 1004 -3.28 43.48 7.10
C GLY A 1004 -3.98 44.84 7.00
N LEU A 1005 -5.19 44.83 6.43
CA LEU A 1005 -6.03 45.98 6.20
C LEU A 1005 -7.25 45.94 7.13
N THR A 1006 -7.46 46.98 7.94
CA THR A 1006 -8.58 47.01 8.90
C THR A 1006 -9.65 48.02 8.51
N ILE A 1007 -10.90 47.57 8.42
CA ILE A 1007 -12.07 48.43 8.19
C ILE A 1007 -12.95 48.46 9.44
N LYS A 1008 -13.33 49.65 9.90
CA LYS A 1008 -14.17 49.82 11.09
C LYS A 1008 -14.75 51.22 11.17
N THR A 1009 -16.03 51.38 11.50
CA THR A 1009 -16.57 52.69 11.92
C THR A 1009 -16.70 52.77 13.44
N SER A 1010 -16.41 53.92 14.05
CA SER A 1010 -16.58 54.10 15.48
C SER A 1010 -17.02 55.53 15.83
N PRO A 1011 -17.94 55.72 16.79
CA PRO A 1011 -18.21 57.04 17.34
C PRO A 1011 -17.05 57.56 18.20
N ASP A 1012 -16.20 56.65 18.70
CA ASP A 1012 -15.02 56.98 19.48
C ASP A 1012 -13.85 57.35 18.56
N SER A 1013 -13.32 58.56 18.77
CA SER A 1013 -12.17 59.08 18.04
C SER A 1013 -10.96 58.14 18.14
N GLY A 1014 -10.33 57.87 17.01
CA GLY A 1014 -9.16 56.98 16.94
C GLY A 1014 -9.50 55.51 16.69
N PHE A 1015 -10.75 55.16 16.41
CA PHE A 1015 -11.16 53.78 16.13
C PHE A 1015 -11.80 53.59 14.76
N THR A 1016 -12.07 54.68 14.02
CA THR A 1016 -12.54 54.61 12.65
C THR A 1016 -11.37 54.34 11.72
N ARG A 1017 -11.54 53.37 10.82
CA ARG A 1017 -10.57 52.92 9.84
C ARG A 1017 -11.24 52.65 8.50
N GLU A 1018 -10.64 53.18 7.45
CA GLU A 1018 -11.05 52.98 6.07
C GLU A 1018 -9.84 52.39 5.32
N VAL A 1019 -10.09 51.61 4.28
CA VAL A 1019 -9.04 51.02 3.44
C VAL A 1019 -9.08 51.68 2.08
N HIS A 1020 -7.96 52.20 1.62
CA HIS A 1020 -7.79 52.67 0.25
C HIS A 1020 -7.03 51.63 -0.54
N ILE A 1021 -7.46 51.37 -1.78
CA ILE A 1021 -6.87 50.35 -2.66
C ILE A 1021 -6.89 50.85 -4.10
N GLN A 1022 -5.79 50.65 -4.82
CA GLN A 1022 -5.59 51.13 -6.19
C GLN A 1022 -5.09 50.01 -7.10
N PHE A 1023 -5.51 50.02 -8.36
CA PHE A 1023 -5.02 49.11 -9.39
C PHE A 1023 -4.66 49.88 -10.67
N ASP A 1024 -3.53 49.52 -11.29
CA ASP A 1024 -3.17 49.93 -12.65
C ASP A 1024 -3.81 48.98 -13.66
N ILE A 1025 -4.73 49.49 -14.49
CA ILE A 1025 -5.41 48.73 -15.54
C ILE A 1025 -4.94 49.12 -16.95
N SER A 1026 -3.80 49.80 -17.08
CA SER A 1026 -3.25 50.26 -18.36
C SER A 1026 -2.92 49.13 -19.35
N THR A 1027 -2.72 47.91 -18.83
CA THR A 1027 -2.45 46.68 -19.60
C THR A 1027 -3.71 45.99 -20.15
N VAL A 1028 -4.91 46.53 -19.85
CA VAL A 1028 -6.20 45.97 -20.29
C VAL A 1028 -6.61 46.57 -21.64
N ASP A 1029 -6.08 45.98 -22.70
CA ASP A 1029 -6.17 46.51 -24.07
C ASP A 1029 -7.51 46.22 -24.76
N GLN A 1030 -8.27 45.23 -24.28
CA GLN A 1030 -9.52 44.74 -24.86
C GLN A 1030 -10.75 45.21 -24.06
N GLU A 1031 -11.94 45.18 -24.69
CA GLU A 1031 -13.19 45.60 -24.04
C GLU A 1031 -13.44 44.79 -22.77
N VAL A 1032 -13.59 45.44 -21.62
CA VAL A 1032 -13.88 44.75 -20.35
C VAL A 1032 -15.29 44.18 -20.42
N GLU A 1033 -15.46 42.87 -20.25
CA GLU A 1033 -16.76 42.23 -20.10
C GLU A 1033 -17.22 42.33 -18.64
N SER A 1034 -16.36 41.91 -17.72
CA SER A 1034 -16.58 41.93 -16.27
C SER A 1034 -15.30 42.30 -15.51
N ALA A 1035 -15.45 42.92 -14.35
CA ALA A 1035 -14.36 43.13 -13.41
C ALA A 1035 -14.83 42.91 -11.97
N THR A 1036 -14.11 42.06 -11.25
CA THR A 1036 -14.46 41.64 -9.88
C THR A 1036 -13.26 41.85 -8.96
N LEU A 1037 -13.42 42.66 -7.93
CA LEU A 1037 -12.46 42.78 -6.85
C LEU A 1037 -12.64 41.61 -5.89
N TYR A 1038 -11.57 40.86 -5.65
CA TYR A 1038 -11.51 39.80 -4.65
C TYR A 1038 -10.69 40.29 -3.46
N MET A 1039 -11.35 40.42 -2.30
CA MET A 1039 -10.70 40.76 -1.03
C MET A 1039 -10.79 39.59 -0.07
N TYR A 1040 -9.66 39.07 0.42
CA TYR A 1040 -9.67 38.04 1.45
C TYR A 1040 -9.75 38.67 2.83
N GLY A 1041 -10.72 38.25 3.64
CA GLY A 1041 -10.86 38.78 5.00
C GLY A 1041 -12.02 38.20 5.78
N SER A 1042 -12.14 38.61 7.04
CA SER A 1042 -13.21 38.19 7.95
C SER A 1042 -13.53 39.27 8.99
N VAL A 1043 -14.74 39.24 9.54
CA VAL A 1043 -15.10 40.04 10.71
C VAL A 1043 -14.42 39.47 11.95
N GLN A 1044 -13.58 40.27 12.59
CA GLN A 1044 -12.84 39.92 13.81
C GLN A 1044 -13.09 40.95 14.91
N ASP A 1045 -14.25 40.89 15.54
CA ASP A 1045 -14.62 41.79 16.64
C ASP A 1045 -15.49 41.03 17.65
N SER A 1046 -15.16 41.13 18.94
CA SER A 1046 -15.86 40.38 20.00
C SER A 1046 -17.34 40.75 20.18
N ARG A 1047 -17.80 41.82 19.53
CA ARG A 1047 -19.17 42.33 19.62
C ARG A 1047 -20.13 41.75 18.57
N GLY A 1048 -19.65 41.02 17.57
CA GLY A 1048 -20.51 40.39 16.56
C GLY A 1048 -19.74 39.74 15.40
N THR A 1049 -20.47 39.02 14.54
CA THR A 1049 -19.89 38.19 13.48
C THR A 1049 -20.13 38.72 12.07
N ASP A 1050 -20.97 39.74 11.89
CA ASP A 1050 -21.45 40.15 10.57
C ASP A 1050 -21.54 41.68 10.45
N THR A 1051 -21.10 42.25 9.34
CA THR A 1051 -21.28 43.68 9.02
C THR A 1051 -21.45 43.88 7.50
N ILE A 1052 -21.69 45.12 7.07
CA ILE A 1052 -21.83 45.49 5.67
C ILE A 1052 -20.75 46.51 5.32
N LEU A 1053 -19.93 46.17 4.33
CA LEU A 1053 -18.95 47.08 3.75
C LEU A 1053 -19.58 47.90 2.63
N SER A 1054 -19.15 49.14 2.49
CA SER A 1054 -19.44 50.07 1.40
C SER A 1054 -18.15 50.25 0.60
N ILE A 1055 -18.25 50.03 -0.71
CA ILE A 1055 -17.15 50.19 -1.66
C ILE A 1055 -17.49 51.41 -2.51
N ALA A 1056 -16.62 52.41 -2.50
CA ALA A 1056 -16.79 53.65 -3.26
C ALA A 1056 -15.55 53.97 -4.09
N GLY A 1057 -15.72 54.65 -5.21
CA GLY A 1057 -14.59 55.23 -5.96
C GLY A 1057 -13.90 56.33 -5.15
N THR A 1058 -12.64 56.62 -5.42
CA THR A 1058 -11.89 57.71 -4.77
C THR A 1058 -10.93 58.37 -5.76
N ASP A 1059 -10.43 59.56 -5.43
CA ASP A 1059 -9.41 60.26 -6.24
C ASP A 1059 -8.08 59.46 -6.28
N ASP A 1060 -7.31 59.61 -7.36
CA ASP A 1060 -6.05 58.88 -7.61
C ASP A 1060 -4.80 59.56 -7.01
N ASP A 1061 -4.96 60.71 -6.35
CA ASP A 1061 -3.88 61.58 -5.88
C ASP A 1061 -3.34 61.19 -4.49
N TRP A 1062 -3.06 59.89 -4.31
CA TRP A 1062 -2.46 59.37 -3.08
C TRP A 1062 -1.37 58.34 -3.40
N SER A 1063 -0.49 58.09 -2.42
CA SER A 1063 0.50 57.02 -2.49
C SER A 1063 0.50 56.21 -1.20
N GLU A 1064 0.80 54.93 -1.31
CA GLU A 1064 0.81 53.96 -0.22
C GLU A 1064 1.69 54.39 0.95
N ASP A 1065 2.88 54.94 0.67
CA ASP A 1065 3.86 55.35 1.68
C ASP A 1065 3.56 56.69 2.36
N GLU A 1066 2.63 57.49 1.82
CA GLU A 1066 2.33 58.83 2.34
C GLU A 1066 0.88 59.00 2.82
N VAL A 1067 -0.03 58.08 2.49
CA VAL A 1067 -1.44 58.21 2.83
C VAL A 1067 -1.67 58.04 4.34
N THR A 1068 -2.44 58.94 4.90
CA THR A 1068 -2.84 59.03 6.30
C THR A 1068 -4.30 59.45 6.33
N TRP A 1069 -4.95 59.44 7.49
CA TRP A 1069 -6.32 59.93 7.58
C TRP A 1069 -6.43 61.39 7.12
N ASN A 1070 -5.47 62.26 7.42
CA ASN A 1070 -5.59 63.70 7.16
C ASN A 1070 -5.36 64.10 5.69
N ASN A 1071 -4.67 63.29 4.89
CA ASN A 1071 -4.41 63.53 3.47
C ASN A 1071 -5.02 62.47 2.54
N ARG A 1072 -5.85 61.55 3.06
CA ARG A 1072 -6.52 60.54 2.24
C ARG A 1072 -7.38 61.17 1.16
N PRO A 1073 -7.54 60.50 0.00
CA PRO A 1073 -8.35 61.00 -1.10
C PRO A 1073 -9.83 61.05 -0.71
N ASN A 1074 -10.60 61.87 -1.44
CA ASN A 1074 -12.02 62.06 -1.12
C ASN A 1074 -12.84 60.83 -1.51
N VAL A 1075 -13.75 60.44 -0.62
CA VAL A 1075 -14.70 59.35 -0.93
C VAL A 1075 -15.71 59.82 -1.97
N GLY A 1076 -15.68 59.19 -3.14
CA GLY A 1076 -16.58 59.41 -4.26
C GLY A 1076 -17.91 58.67 -4.15
N ALA A 1077 -18.52 58.37 -5.30
CA ALA A 1077 -19.80 57.66 -5.36
C ALA A 1077 -19.66 56.22 -4.87
N GLU A 1078 -20.63 55.77 -4.07
CA GLU A 1078 -20.75 54.36 -3.67
C GLU A 1078 -21.03 53.52 -4.91
N LEU A 1079 -20.19 52.51 -5.13
CA LEU A 1079 -20.28 51.55 -6.23
C LEU A 1079 -21.21 50.40 -5.85
N THR A 1080 -21.00 49.83 -4.66
CA THR A 1080 -21.79 48.71 -4.14
C THR A 1080 -21.61 48.55 -2.63
N THR A 1081 -22.41 47.66 -2.03
CA THR A 1081 -22.25 47.22 -0.65
C THR A 1081 -22.13 45.70 -0.58
N LEU A 1082 -21.39 45.20 0.40
CA LEU A 1082 -21.08 43.78 0.56
C LEU A 1082 -21.33 43.34 2.02
N PRO A 1083 -22.30 42.45 2.27
CA PRO A 1083 -22.41 41.76 3.55
C PRO A 1083 -21.24 40.80 3.76
N VAL A 1084 -20.57 40.90 4.89
CA VAL A 1084 -19.41 40.08 5.27
C VAL A 1084 -19.59 39.45 6.65
N ASN A 1085 -18.92 38.33 6.90
CA ASN A 1085 -19.04 37.57 8.14
C ASN A 1085 -17.68 37.13 8.72
N ALA A 1086 -17.71 36.32 9.79
CA ALA A 1086 -16.52 35.84 10.52
C ALA A 1086 -15.73 34.71 9.83
N VAL A 1087 -16.12 34.27 8.62
CA VAL A 1087 -15.41 33.24 7.86
C VAL A 1087 -14.31 33.88 7.02
N GLY A 1088 -13.07 33.41 7.18
CA GLY A 1088 -11.94 33.83 6.33
C GLY A 1088 -12.10 33.24 4.93
N GLN A 1089 -12.38 34.10 3.95
CA GLN A 1089 -12.55 33.73 2.54
C GLN A 1089 -12.33 34.94 1.63
N PHE A 1090 -12.23 34.67 0.33
CA PHE A 1090 -12.29 35.72 -0.68
C PHE A 1090 -13.72 36.19 -0.89
N TRP A 1091 -13.94 37.49 -0.70
CA TRP A 1091 -15.19 38.15 -1.00
C TRP A 1091 -15.13 38.75 -2.41
N ALA A 1092 -16.03 38.32 -3.28
CA ALA A 1092 -16.14 38.78 -4.66
C ALA A 1092 -17.05 40.01 -4.75
N ILE A 1093 -16.53 41.11 -5.27
CA ILE A 1093 -17.21 42.41 -5.38
C ILE A 1093 -17.24 42.82 -6.86
N ASP A 1094 -18.42 42.83 -7.45
CA ASP A 1094 -18.60 43.28 -8.83
C ASP A 1094 -18.42 44.82 -8.92
N ILE A 1095 -17.39 45.24 -9.64
CA ILE A 1095 -17.08 46.64 -9.93
C ILE A 1095 -16.94 46.90 -11.43
N THR A 1096 -17.58 46.04 -12.24
CA THR A 1096 -17.47 46.02 -13.71
C THR A 1096 -17.67 47.40 -14.33
N ASP A 1097 -18.75 48.09 -13.96
CA ASP A 1097 -19.09 49.39 -14.55
C ASP A 1097 -18.08 50.47 -14.17
N TYR A 1098 -17.53 50.41 -12.95
CA TYR A 1098 -16.50 51.34 -12.50
C TYR A 1098 -15.18 51.13 -13.24
N VAL A 1099 -14.75 49.88 -13.41
CA VAL A 1099 -13.54 49.55 -14.18
C VAL A 1099 -13.71 49.93 -15.65
N LYS A 1100 -14.88 49.70 -16.26
CA LYS A 1100 -15.21 50.18 -17.61
C LYS A 1100 -15.12 51.70 -17.73
N GLN A 1101 -15.58 52.43 -16.71
CA GLN A 1101 -15.48 53.88 -16.67
C GLN A 1101 -14.02 54.33 -16.60
N GLN A 1102 -13.23 53.80 -15.67
CA GLN A 1102 -11.84 54.20 -15.48
C GLN A 1102 -10.94 53.80 -16.63
N ARG A 1103 -11.21 52.67 -17.30
CA ARG A 1103 -10.50 52.27 -18.52
C ARG A 1103 -10.58 53.33 -19.63
N ASN A 1104 -11.72 54.00 -19.76
CA ASN A 1104 -11.94 55.04 -20.76
C ASN A 1104 -11.43 56.42 -20.30
N ASN A 1105 -10.90 56.52 -19.09
CA ASN A 1105 -10.41 57.73 -18.47
C ASN A 1105 -8.87 57.68 -18.33
N ASP A 1106 -8.36 57.48 -17.12
CA ASP A 1106 -6.94 57.50 -16.73
C ASP A 1106 -6.35 56.10 -16.53
N GLN A 1107 -7.16 55.05 -16.73
CA GLN A 1107 -6.74 53.65 -16.59
C GLN A 1107 -6.24 53.31 -15.18
N THR A 1108 -6.71 54.04 -14.16
CA THR A 1108 -6.42 53.77 -12.75
C THR A 1108 -7.72 53.50 -11.99
N VAL A 1109 -7.77 52.43 -11.22
CA VAL A 1109 -8.95 52.08 -10.41
C VAL A 1109 -8.62 52.32 -8.95
N SER A 1110 -8.94 53.51 -8.43
CA SER A 1110 -8.84 53.82 -7.00
C SER A 1110 -10.19 53.66 -6.30
N MET A 1111 -10.19 52.96 -5.17
CA MET A 1111 -11.37 52.72 -4.34
C MET A 1111 -11.08 52.94 -2.86
N VAL A 1112 -12.13 53.19 -2.10
CA VAL A 1112 -12.14 53.15 -0.65
C VAL A 1112 -13.19 52.15 -0.18
N VAL A 1113 -12.78 51.29 0.75
CA VAL A 1113 -13.62 50.30 1.41
C VAL A 1113 -13.78 50.72 2.87
N ARG A 1114 -15.02 50.89 3.28
CA ARG A 1114 -15.39 51.31 4.64
C ARG A 1114 -16.60 50.53 5.12
N GLU A 1115 -16.91 50.62 6.40
CA GLU A 1115 -18.21 50.12 6.86
C GLU A 1115 -19.32 51.07 6.39
N VAL A 1116 -20.49 50.53 6.03
CA VAL A 1116 -21.63 51.34 5.59
C VAL A 1116 -22.01 52.39 6.63
N SER A 1117 -22.50 53.56 6.18
CA SER A 1117 -22.94 54.63 7.08
C SER A 1117 -24.03 54.13 8.04
N GLY A 1118 -23.84 54.35 9.35
CA GLY A 1118 -24.74 53.83 10.39
C GLY A 1118 -24.52 52.35 10.75
N GLY A 1119 -23.42 51.75 10.26
CA GLY A 1119 -22.97 50.42 10.67
C GLY A 1119 -22.69 50.29 12.17
N ILE A 1120 -22.64 49.05 12.65
CA ILE A 1120 -22.53 48.71 14.07
C ILE A 1120 -21.09 48.85 14.62
N GLY A 1121 -20.11 49.10 13.75
CA GLY A 1121 -18.75 49.41 14.13
C GLY A 1121 -17.87 48.19 14.33
N LEU A 1122 -18.11 47.08 13.63
CA LEU A 1122 -17.30 45.86 13.75
C LEU A 1122 -16.03 45.95 12.90
N ALA A 1123 -14.93 45.39 13.39
CA ALA A 1123 -13.68 45.32 12.64
C ALA A 1123 -13.73 44.19 11.59
N PHE A 1124 -13.58 44.54 10.33
CA PHE A 1124 -13.24 43.58 9.27
C PHE A 1124 -11.75 43.64 9.00
N GLN A 1125 -11.08 42.49 9.04
CA GLN A 1125 -9.65 42.34 8.80
C GLN A 1125 -9.46 41.66 7.44
N ALA A 1126 -8.81 42.37 6.52
CA ALA A 1126 -8.43 41.88 5.20
C ALA A 1126 -6.91 41.77 5.04
N THR A 1127 -6.46 41.10 3.99
CA THR A 1127 -5.04 40.95 3.64
C THR A 1127 -4.60 42.05 2.67
N SER A 1128 -3.41 42.59 2.96
CA SER A 1128 -2.75 43.66 2.20
C SER A 1128 -1.92 43.12 1.04
N LEU A 1129 -1.44 44.01 0.17
CA LEU A 1129 -0.44 43.72 -0.86
C LEU A 1129 0.87 43.16 -0.26
N GLU A 1130 1.22 43.53 0.97
CA GLU A 1130 2.45 43.14 1.66
C GLU A 1130 2.42 41.69 2.18
N SER A 1131 1.25 41.04 2.13
CA SER A 1131 1.09 39.64 2.57
C SER A 1131 1.69 38.66 1.55
N THR A 1132 2.25 37.53 2.02
CA THR A 1132 2.75 36.45 1.14
C THR A 1132 1.65 35.51 0.64
N ASP A 1133 0.50 35.48 1.32
CA ASP A 1133 -0.63 34.61 1.01
C ASP A 1133 -1.94 35.39 0.98
N ASN A 1134 -2.91 34.90 0.19
CA ASN A 1134 -4.28 35.41 0.10
C ASN A 1134 -4.39 36.92 -0.18
N GLN A 1135 -3.43 37.52 -0.88
CA GLN A 1135 -3.47 38.93 -1.27
C GLN A 1135 -4.76 39.28 -2.05
N SER A 1136 -5.35 40.44 -1.75
CA SER A 1136 -6.47 40.98 -2.52
C SER A 1136 -6.06 41.22 -3.97
N TYR A 1137 -6.99 41.07 -4.93
CA TYR A 1137 -6.69 41.25 -6.36
C TYR A 1137 -7.92 41.65 -7.17
N LEU A 1138 -7.71 42.24 -8.34
CA LEU A 1138 -8.74 42.56 -9.31
C LEU A 1138 -8.70 41.57 -10.47
N LEU A 1139 -9.79 40.84 -10.69
CA LEU A 1139 -9.95 39.94 -11.82
C LEU A 1139 -10.73 40.65 -12.93
N ILE A 1140 -10.11 40.84 -14.08
CA ILE A 1140 -10.73 41.48 -15.26
C ILE A 1140 -10.87 40.44 -16.36
N LYS A 1141 -12.08 40.26 -16.86
CA LYS A 1141 -12.34 39.52 -18.08
C LYS A 1141 -12.62 40.49 -19.21
N THR A 1142 -11.93 40.30 -20.32
CA THR A 1142 -12.07 41.09 -21.54
C THR A 1142 -12.78 40.28 -22.64
N ALA A 1143 -13.38 40.97 -23.59
CA ALA A 1143 -14.02 40.36 -24.74
C ALA A 1143 -12.95 39.92 -25.74
N PRO A 1144 -12.99 38.67 -26.24
CA PRO A 1144 -12.09 38.22 -27.29
C PRO A 1144 -12.24 39.10 -28.55
N PRO A 1145 -11.16 39.30 -29.34
CA PRO A 1145 -11.26 39.99 -30.62
C PRO A 1145 -12.07 39.12 -31.57
N GLN A 1146 -13.06 39.71 -32.23
CA GLN A 1146 -13.92 38.99 -33.17
C GLN A 1146 -13.07 38.43 -34.33
N GLN A 1147 -12.96 37.11 -34.41
CA GLN A 1147 -12.21 36.40 -35.43
C GLN A 1147 -12.98 36.32 -36.75
N THR A 1148 -12.25 36.25 -37.87
CA THR A 1148 -12.87 36.13 -39.18
C THR A 1148 -13.24 34.68 -39.48
N VAL A 1149 -14.52 34.40 -39.76
CA VAL A 1149 -14.99 33.06 -40.17
C VAL A 1149 -14.26 32.58 -41.42
N ARG A 1150 -13.78 31.33 -41.38
CA ARG A 1150 -12.92 30.73 -42.43
C ARG A 1150 -13.74 29.76 -43.29
N PRO A 1151 -13.71 29.87 -44.63
CA PRO A 1151 -14.31 28.88 -45.51
C PRO A 1151 -13.38 27.66 -45.69
N LEU A 1152 -13.96 26.46 -45.77
CA LEU A 1152 -13.27 25.18 -45.99
C LEU A 1152 -13.88 24.47 -47.21
N LEU A 1153 -13.05 23.75 -47.96
CA LEU A 1153 -13.48 22.79 -48.97
C LEU A 1153 -13.14 21.41 -48.41
N GLU A 1154 -14.15 20.58 -48.20
CA GLU A 1154 -13.96 19.23 -47.70
C GLU A 1154 -13.43 18.34 -48.83
N CYS A 1155 -14.19 18.25 -49.93
CA CYS A 1155 -13.81 17.50 -51.12
C CYS A 1155 -14.74 17.78 -52.31
N VAL A 1156 -14.45 17.16 -53.46
CA VAL A 1156 -15.17 17.25 -54.72
C VAL A 1156 -15.50 15.84 -55.24
N GLN A 1157 -16.77 15.52 -55.36
CA GLN A 1157 -17.23 14.22 -55.86
C GLN A 1157 -17.60 14.30 -57.35
N PRO A 1158 -16.96 13.53 -58.25
CA PRO A 1158 -17.38 13.45 -59.64
C PRO A 1158 -18.72 12.70 -59.77
N GLN A 1159 -19.59 13.17 -60.65
CA GLN A 1159 -20.90 12.59 -60.94
C GLN A 1159 -20.89 11.84 -62.28
N GLN A 1160 -21.82 10.90 -62.44
CA GLN A 1160 -21.89 10.05 -63.65
C GLN A 1160 -22.24 10.84 -64.92
N ASP A 1161 -22.87 12.00 -64.80
CA ASP A 1161 -23.25 12.89 -65.90
C ASP A 1161 -22.13 13.84 -66.34
N GLY A 1162 -20.95 13.75 -65.72
CA GLY A 1162 -19.80 14.61 -65.99
C GLY A 1162 -19.76 15.90 -65.18
N SER A 1163 -20.74 16.15 -64.30
CA SER A 1163 -20.70 17.22 -63.32
C SER A 1163 -19.92 16.83 -62.06
N TYR A 1164 -19.70 17.77 -61.15
CA TYR A 1164 -19.02 17.57 -59.87
C TYR A 1164 -19.85 18.17 -58.73
N THR A 1165 -19.77 17.60 -57.53
CA THR A 1165 -20.36 18.15 -56.30
C THR A 1165 -19.25 18.51 -55.33
N ALA A 1166 -19.12 19.80 -55.01
CA ALA A 1166 -18.17 20.28 -54.01
C ALA A 1166 -18.86 20.40 -52.65
N TYR A 1167 -18.26 19.84 -51.61
CA TYR A 1167 -18.73 19.89 -50.22
C TYR A 1167 -17.93 20.94 -49.46
N PHE A 1168 -18.61 21.93 -48.89
CA PHE A 1168 -17.98 23.04 -48.21
C PHE A 1168 -18.31 23.03 -46.72
N GLY A 1169 -17.30 23.34 -45.91
CA GLY A 1169 -17.40 23.53 -44.47
C GLY A 1169 -16.96 24.94 -44.08
N TYR A 1170 -17.06 25.29 -42.80
CA TYR A 1170 -16.47 26.51 -42.28
C TYR A 1170 -15.91 26.30 -40.88
N ARG A 1171 -15.06 27.23 -40.43
CA ARG A 1171 -14.62 27.33 -39.03
C ARG A 1171 -14.90 28.74 -38.52
N ASN A 1172 -15.74 28.84 -37.49
CA ASN A 1172 -15.98 30.07 -36.76
C ASN A 1172 -15.28 29.97 -35.40
N ASP A 1173 -14.13 30.63 -35.28
CA ASP A 1173 -13.34 30.65 -34.05
C ASP A 1173 -13.94 31.60 -32.97
N ASN A 1174 -15.06 32.29 -33.26
CA ASN A 1174 -15.77 33.11 -32.28
C ASN A 1174 -16.65 32.26 -31.35
N HIS A 1175 -16.85 32.73 -30.12
CA HIS A 1175 -17.69 32.07 -29.12
C HIS A 1175 -19.20 32.26 -29.37
N THR A 1176 -19.56 33.11 -30.33
CA THR A 1176 -20.94 33.39 -30.74
C THR A 1176 -21.11 33.22 -32.25
N ALA A 1177 -22.37 33.02 -32.67
CA ALA A 1177 -22.70 32.94 -34.08
C ALA A 1177 -22.36 34.27 -34.78
N THR A 1178 -21.68 34.19 -35.93
CA THR A 1178 -21.37 35.37 -36.73
C THR A 1178 -22.30 35.43 -37.95
N ASP A 1179 -23.05 36.51 -38.10
CA ASP A 1179 -23.93 36.71 -39.25
C ASP A 1179 -23.17 37.39 -40.40
N ILE A 1180 -23.07 36.69 -41.54
CA ILE A 1180 -22.45 37.20 -42.76
C ILE A 1180 -23.43 37.00 -43.93
N PRO A 1181 -24.26 38.01 -44.24
CA PRO A 1181 -25.23 37.92 -45.33
C PRO A 1181 -24.57 37.69 -46.68
N ILE A 1182 -25.32 37.08 -47.61
CA ILE A 1182 -24.89 36.93 -49.01
C ILE A 1182 -24.53 38.29 -49.60
N GLY A 1183 -23.38 38.38 -50.24
CA GLY A 1183 -22.90 39.61 -50.88
C GLY A 1183 -21.38 39.71 -50.90
N LYS A 1184 -20.85 40.94 -50.85
CA LYS A 1184 -19.40 41.19 -50.99
C LYS A 1184 -18.50 40.42 -50.01
N HIS A 1185 -19.05 39.91 -48.92
CA HIS A 1185 -18.32 39.20 -47.89
C HIS A 1185 -18.72 37.73 -47.76
N ASN A 1186 -19.69 37.26 -48.54
CA ASN A 1186 -20.11 35.86 -48.58
C ASN A 1186 -20.69 35.56 -49.97
N ARG A 1187 -19.82 35.15 -50.92
CA ARG A 1187 -20.19 34.98 -52.34
C ARG A 1187 -19.40 33.89 -53.03
N PHE A 1188 -20.00 33.31 -54.06
CA PHE A 1188 -19.31 32.47 -55.04
C PHE A 1188 -18.90 33.22 -56.30
N SER A 1189 -17.84 32.74 -56.95
CA SER A 1189 -17.42 33.11 -58.30
C SER A 1189 -17.04 31.85 -59.08
N PRO A 1190 -17.48 31.69 -60.35
CA PRO A 1190 -18.34 32.59 -61.13
C PRO A 1190 -19.80 32.62 -60.64
N GLU A 1191 -20.54 33.64 -61.08
CA GLU A 1191 -21.96 33.86 -60.75
C GLU A 1191 -22.85 32.62 -61.04
N PRO A 1192 -23.95 32.41 -60.28
CA PRO A 1192 -24.50 33.26 -59.21
C PRO A 1192 -23.68 33.26 -57.90
N GLN A 1193 -23.69 34.40 -57.19
CA GLN A 1193 -23.07 34.55 -55.86
C GLN A 1193 -23.69 33.66 -54.80
N GLU A 1194 -24.99 33.37 -54.88
CA GLU A 1194 -25.75 32.53 -53.94
C GLU A 1194 -25.89 31.11 -54.48
N ARG A 1195 -25.37 30.13 -53.73
CA ARG A 1195 -25.38 28.71 -54.09
C ARG A 1195 -25.68 27.80 -52.89
N GLY A 1196 -26.32 28.34 -51.85
CA GLY A 1196 -26.71 27.59 -50.64
C GLY A 1196 -25.76 27.71 -49.46
N GLN A 1197 -24.79 28.63 -49.51
CA GLN A 1197 -23.91 28.89 -48.38
C GLN A 1197 -24.66 29.52 -47.18
N PRO A 1198 -24.28 29.18 -45.92
CA PRO A 1198 -24.89 29.75 -44.72
C PRO A 1198 -24.76 31.26 -44.63
N THR A 1199 -25.70 31.91 -43.94
CA THR A 1199 -25.62 33.33 -43.56
C THR A 1199 -25.40 33.56 -42.07
N ALA A 1200 -25.62 32.53 -41.25
CA ALA A 1200 -25.34 32.51 -39.82
C ALA A 1200 -24.34 31.40 -39.55
N PHE A 1201 -23.17 31.75 -39.02
CA PHE A 1201 -22.04 30.83 -38.83
C PHE A 1201 -21.91 30.52 -37.34
N GLN A 1202 -22.37 29.34 -36.90
CA GLN A 1202 -22.27 28.91 -35.50
C GLN A 1202 -20.82 28.68 -35.05
N PRO A 1203 -20.47 28.88 -33.76
CA PRO A 1203 -19.14 28.60 -33.23
C PRO A 1203 -18.61 27.19 -33.57
N GLY A 1204 -17.29 27.07 -33.77
CA GLY A 1204 -16.61 25.81 -34.05
C GLY A 1204 -16.40 25.51 -35.53
N ARG A 1205 -15.84 24.33 -35.82
CA ARG A 1205 -15.72 23.76 -37.16
C ARG A 1205 -16.99 22.96 -37.50
N THR A 1206 -17.49 23.08 -38.72
CA THR A 1206 -18.58 22.22 -39.20
C THR A 1206 -18.12 20.78 -39.40
N ALA A 1207 -19.07 19.84 -39.47
CA ALA A 1207 -18.78 18.42 -39.72
C ALA A 1207 -18.06 18.21 -41.07
N TYR A 1208 -17.27 17.12 -41.14
CA TYR A 1208 -16.55 16.69 -42.33
C TYR A 1208 -17.50 16.03 -43.34
N TYR A 1209 -17.07 15.85 -44.59
CA TYR A 1209 -17.79 15.03 -45.59
C TYR A 1209 -18.11 13.63 -45.02
N PRO A 1210 -19.33 13.08 -45.24
CA PRO A 1210 -20.41 13.57 -46.11
C PRO A 1210 -21.34 14.64 -45.50
N ASP A 1211 -21.24 14.92 -44.21
CA ASP A 1211 -22.13 15.80 -43.46
C ASP A 1211 -21.68 17.27 -43.45
N ALA A 1212 -21.03 17.71 -44.53
CA ALA A 1212 -20.52 19.07 -44.67
C ALA A 1212 -21.62 20.13 -44.55
N ALA A 1213 -21.23 21.37 -44.25
CA ALA A 1213 -22.17 22.47 -43.99
C ALA A 1213 -23.15 22.72 -45.15
N PHE A 1214 -22.67 22.61 -46.39
CA PHE A 1214 -23.49 22.64 -47.59
C PHE A 1214 -22.71 22.07 -48.79
N GLN A 1215 -23.41 21.85 -49.90
CA GLN A 1215 -22.82 21.33 -51.14
C GLN A 1215 -23.25 22.14 -52.36
N VAL A 1216 -22.39 22.18 -53.38
CA VAL A 1216 -22.64 22.89 -54.63
C VAL A 1216 -22.31 22.00 -55.82
N VAL A 1217 -23.27 21.82 -56.73
CA VAL A 1217 -23.05 21.15 -58.02
C VAL A 1217 -22.45 22.14 -59.03
N PHE A 1218 -21.39 21.74 -59.72
CA PHE A 1218 -20.66 22.57 -60.69
C PHE A 1218 -20.06 21.73 -61.83
N ASP A 1219 -19.52 22.38 -62.86
CA ASP A 1219 -19.06 21.76 -64.11
C ASP A 1219 -17.57 21.33 -64.10
N GLY A 1220 -16.90 21.43 -62.94
CA GLY A 1220 -15.48 21.15 -62.80
C GLY A 1220 -14.55 22.36 -63.00
N SER A 1221 -15.08 23.51 -63.46
CA SER A 1221 -14.33 24.76 -63.53
C SER A 1221 -14.08 25.35 -62.12
N PRO A 1222 -13.04 26.19 -61.91
CA PRO A 1222 -12.73 26.75 -60.59
C PRO A 1222 -13.90 27.52 -59.98
N LEU A 1223 -14.49 26.96 -58.91
CA LEU A 1223 -15.56 27.54 -58.12
C LEU A 1223 -14.98 28.08 -56.81
N VAL A 1224 -14.95 29.40 -56.67
CA VAL A 1224 -14.34 30.10 -55.54
C VAL A 1224 -15.41 30.59 -54.58
N TRP A 1225 -15.41 30.11 -53.35
CA TRP A 1225 -16.20 30.70 -52.27
C TRP A 1225 -15.37 31.73 -51.51
N THR A 1226 -15.85 32.97 -51.42
CA THR A 1226 -15.25 34.05 -50.63
C THR A 1226 -16.08 34.31 -49.38
N LEU A 1227 -15.45 34.21 -48.21
CA LEU A 1227 -16.03 34.52 -46.90
C LEU A 1227 -15.13 35.50 -46.14
N ASN A 1228 -15.63 36.71 -45.86
CA ASN A 1228 -14.92 37.84 -45.25
C ASN A 1228 -13.47 38.04 -45.75
N GLY A 1229 -13.28 37.98 -47.08
CA GLY A 1229 -11.98 38.19 -47.73
C GLY A 1229 -11.07 36.96 -47.78
N ARG A 1230 -11.46 35.84 -47.16
CA ARG A 1230 -10.79 34.54 -47.35
C ARG A 1230 -11.49 33.76 -48.45
N THR A 1231 -10.74 32.93 -49.18
CA THR A 1231 -11.27 32.15 -50.30
C THR A 1231 -10.88 30.69 -50.25
N VAL A 1232 -11.79 29.80 -50.65
CA VAL A 1232 -11.48 28.42 -50.99
C VAL A 1232 -11.99 28.08 -52.38
N THR A 1233 -11.27 27.22 -53.12
CA THR A 1233 -11.56 26.92 -54.53
C THR A 1233 -11.78 25.43 -54.75
N ALA A 1234 -12.96 25.06 -55.23
CA ALA A 1234 -13.25 23.73 -55.74
C ALA A 1234 -12.97 23.66 -57.25
N SER A 1235 -12.42 22.54 -57.72
CA SER A 1235 -12.13 22.28 -59.13
C SER A 1235 -12.16 20.79 -59.42
N ASN A 1236 -12.02 20.38 -60.68
CA ASN A 1236 -11.85 18.98 -61.07
C ASN A 1236 -10.43 18.42 -60.78
N ASN A 1237 -9.65 19.07 -59.90
CA ASN A 1237 -8.34 18.60 -59.52
C ASN A 1237 -8.44 17.22 -58.83
N PRO A 1238 -7.74 16.18 -59.32
CA PRO A 1238 -7.76 14.85 -58.71
C PRO A 1238 -7.39 14.82 -57.22
N ALA A 1239 -6.59 15.79 -56.76
CA ALA A 1239 -6.22 15.92 -55.35
C ALA A 1239 -7.36 16.39 -54.43
N GLN A 1240 -8.48 16.84 -55.00
CA GLN A 1240 -9.66 17.30 -54.24
C GLN A 1240 -10.76 16.23 -54.18
N VAL A 1241 -10.56 15.03 -54.74
CA VAL A 1241 -11.61 14.01 -54.83
C VAL A 1241 -11.95 13.45 -53.45
N CYS A 1242 -13.26 13.29 -53.16
CA CYS A 1242 -13.71 12.71 -51.90
C CYS A 1242 -13.17 11.29 -51.71
N SER A 1243 -12.56 11.03 -50.55
CA SER A 1243 -11.97 9.76 -50.14
C SER A 1243 -12.76 9.10 -49.03
#